data_AF-A0A954JLN2-F1
#
_entry.id   AF-A0A954JLN2-F1
#
_cell.length_a   1.000
_cell.length_b   1.000
_cell.length_c   1.000
_cell.angle_alpha   90.00
_cell.angle_beta   90.00
_cell.angle_gamma   90.00
#
_symmetry.space_group_name_H-M   'P 1'
#
loop_
_entity.id
_entity.type
_entity.pdbx_description
1 polymer ?
#
loop_
_entity_poly.entity_id
_entity_poly.type
_entity_poly.pdbx_seq_one_letter_code
_entity_poly.pdbx_strand_id
1 'polypeptide(L)'
;MEHSRTLSAVLKRIIWRPRVAEAKRVDDFVILSLDRLEERCVLNAASATLIGDVLMIDGATAPDPVDDLISISIRDPDTTIEQIVVDLGPTGPQAFNSVDVREIQVRLFDGDDILQFQVPTAGAQPFRMEIDGGNGQDVVRLIDNGLDAGGSPLGRADTITVNAETIEFGNANYGLGSGDLQLIGTVSLHQNVAVDLNGDLEIQGDIVGNSRSLFLDTSGDLSVDGQIGSVLEPLRGVALSAEEISLNGADVQERFSLDSALNTLAGDYSAGTIAIDGDLKVDGDVTLDATSDRLVLSSVPIHGNMGDSLTLFAHEEIILGPTFGLDSLTADSHYGEIVLTGNIETTGSQRFLDAVSLGDDVTLSGQGITFQDTVTGAGNSLFVQDSRATHFAGDIHVAVLETDPLGSTVFGDLGATTPLQVGGTKIEIRDALTLQQSVAVVMGDVASFSVIDDFGINAALSVEAGLVTRLSGDVSLGTLDVTGATAVFANQIRTTGEQTFEEMSVFAETTFQGSDKDGDEIAVHVGGPLGGGGNDITFQGGVILLGTASHIGALTASHPGSLALVNESSISATSLLVNGRTRLGGDVTTVGRQSYLEAVVITSDVLLSTSDLTFSGTVDDDGVPSTPSRLTISSTGVASLAGPVGGTAPLLSLTFVSAGGTTKLLSDVTTIGSQIYGNDLLLCADVTLQSIHFDLSFLAKIDSDTSQAYMLETIAQGRVFFAGDIGSRDGGALGGLTVVATTSLSTGTMNLQGPLAVSARDVIFVASVLTTDGGAVSITNSGSLTVASGADFDLDGPFTQTGNGSVHLAGDITTTGDEITFEGPVSLAERGFISLNTTGDGTPGSAIVFQSTLDSSSHGAEALTLNAGTGAISFQAEVGASAPLGDVTILQAGDVTLSKEFTAQSLTQLTGTGTTTINGATTMLSSRGLDISTGNVVQNGLVDTWRAGTGGGIRFQATEDLLLNGPMRSRAGDVTLIANRDVEVTELGTIQTVSGGITVVANADHNAGEIRGRITQDAASLLVTDSGTILMDARGTITLGQLISLSD
;
A
#
# COMPACT_ATOMS: atom_id res chain seq x y z
N MET A 1 88.92 -12.27 47.72
CA MET A 1 89.11 -12.30 49.18
C MET A 1 88.22 -11.22 49.74
N GLU A 2 86.97 -11.58 50.03
CA GLU A 2 86.49 -12.12 51.33
C GLU A 2 86.23 -10.97 52.31
N HIS A 3 84.95 -10.69 52.64
CA HIS A 3 84.24 -11.17 53.84
C HIS A 3 84.75 -10.45 55.12
N SER A 4 83.99 -10.04 56.13
CA SER A 4 82.65 -10.39 56.59
C SER A 4 82.42 -9.69 57.96
N ARG A 5 81.21 -9.15 58.16
CA ARG A 5 80.37 -9.23 59.39
C ARG A 5 80.69 -8.43 60.70
N THR A 6 79.64 -7.66 61.07
CA THR A 6 78.83 -7.67 62.32
C THR A 6 79.23 -6.97 63.62
N LEU A 7 78.23 -6.15 64.04
CA LEU A 7 77.57 -6.02 65.36
C LEU A 7 78.01 -4.96 66.39
N SER A 8 77.15 -3.93 66.45
CA SER A 8 76.33 -3.51 67.59
C SER A 8 76.92 -2.66 68.72
N ALA A 9 76.44 -1.41 68.66
CA ALA A 9 75.76 -0.66 69.72
C ALA A 9 76.57 0.01 70.83
N VAL A 10 76.02 1.20 71.13
CA VAL A 10 76.29 2.10 72.24
C VAL A 10 77.29 3.21 71.90
N LEU A 11 76.79 4.45 72.09
CA LEU A 11 77.50 5.70 72.39
C LEU A 11 77.64 6.74 71.26
N LYS A 12 76.66 7.66 71.19
CA LYS A 12 76.78 9.09 71.56
C LYS A 12 75.77 9.93 70.77
N ARG A 13 74.60 10.11 71.38
CA ARG A 13 73.65 11.18 71.06
C ARG A 13 74.28 12.47 71.63
N ILE A 14 75.00 13.23 70.81
CA ILE A 14 75.45 14.56 71.19
C ILE A 14 74.23 15.47 71.08
N ILE A 15 73.72 15.92 72.22
CA ILE A 15 72.63 16.91 72.30
C ILE A 15 73.31 18.28 72.31
N TRP A 16 73.37 18.94 71.16
CA TRP A 16 73.80 20.34 71.06
C TRP A 16 72.62 21.26 71.43
N ARG A 17 72.88 22.26 72.29
CA ARG A 17 71.85 23.21 72.74
C ARG A 17 71.89 24.45 71.83
N PRO A 18 70.81 24.80 71.12
CA PRO A 18 70.78 25.95 70.23
C PRO A 18 70.90 27.27 71.02
N ARG A 19 71.47 28.32 70.39
CA ARG A 19 71.41 29.68 70.91
C ARG A 19 70.04 30.26 70.56
N VAL A 20 69.16 30.35 71.55
CA VAL A 20 67.91 31.09 71.42
C VAL A 20 68.23 32.57 71.30
N ALA A 21 67.82 33.19 70.21
CA ALA A 21 68.09 34.60 69.92
C ALA A 21 67.11 35.51 70.67
N GLU A 22 65.85 35.11 70.72
CA GLU A 22 64.80 35.76 71.48
C GLU A 22 63.73 34.71 71.80
N ALA A 23 63.44 34.47 73.08
CA ALA A 23 62.15 33.89 73.46
C ALA A 23 61.36 34.96 74.18
N LYS A 24 60.20 35.26 73.62
CA LYS A 24 59.31 36.30 74.12
C LYS A 24 58.01 35.64 74.55
N ARG A 25 57.68 35.78 75.84
CA ARG A 25 56.35 35.48 76.37
C ARG A 25 55.54 36.76 76.30
N VAL A 26 54.41 36.74 75.59
CA VAL A 26 53.45 37.86 75.54
C VAL A 26 52.09 37.27 75.82
N ASP A 27 51.56 37.54 77.02
CA ASP A 27 50.29 37.04 77.57
C ASP A 27 49.99 35.56 77.23
N ASP A 28 49.35 35.34 76.08
CA ASP A 28 48.79 34.08 75.62
C ASP A 28 49.68 33.30 74.61
N PHE A 29 50.94 33.73 74.38
CA PHE A 29 51.83 33.14 73.34
C PHE A 29 53.26 32.81 73.80
N VAL A 30 53.82 31.74 73.23
CA VAL A 30 55.27 31.44 73.24
C VAL A 30 55.84 31.53 71.84
N ILE A 31 56.78 32.45 71.62
CA ILE A 31 57.57 32.52 70.38
C ILE A 31 59.02 32.13 70.68
N LEU A 32 59.54 31.13 69.98
CA LEU A 32 60.96 30.74 69.96
C LEU A 32 61.58 31.17 68.64
N SER A 33 62.39 32.24 68.64
CA SER A 33 63.15 32.68 67.46
C SER A 33 64.60 32.17 67.56
N LEU A 34 65.04 31.41 66.56
CA LEU A 34 66.37 30.78 66.51
C LEU A 34 67.20 31.43 65.38
N ASP A 35 68.33 32.07 65.72
CA ASP A 35 69.17 32.80 64.75
C ASP A 35 70.24 31.93 64.06
N ARG A 36 70.46 30.69 64.52
CA ARG A 36 71.46 29.76 63.95
C ARG A 36 71.30 28.32 64.44
N LEU A 37 71.18 27.36 63.51
CA LEU A 37 71.05 25.93 63.81
C LEU A 37 72.15 25.11 63.11
N GLU A 38 72.80 24.20 63.82
CA GLU A 38 73.69 23.18 63.22
C GLU A 38 72.95 21.84 63.14
N GLU A 39 73.02 21.19 61.97
CA GLU A 39 72.54 19.87 61.47
C GLU A 39 71.42 19.10 62.20
N ARG A 40 71.35 19.06 63.54
CA ARG A 40 70.30 18.36 64.31
C ARG A 40 69.86 19.12 65.56
N CYS A 41 68.60 19.57 65.60
CA CYS A 41 68.00 20.22 66.75
C CYS A 41 66.83 19.41 67.32
N VAL A 42 66.99 18.89 68.53
CA VAL A 42 65.95 18.11 69.23
C VAL A 42 65.32 19.01 70.30
N LEU A 43 64.07 19.44 70.09
CA LEU A 43 63.28 20.22 71.03
C LEU A 43 62.45 19.26 71.90
N ASN A 44 63.09 18.67 72.92
CA ASN A 44 62.42 17.73 73.81
C ASN A 44 61.72 18.51 74.96
N ALA A 45 60.39 18.66 74.91
CA ALA A 45 59.62 19.29 76.00
C ALA A 45 59.50 18.38 77.23
N ALA A 46 59.65 17.06 77.06
CA ALA A 46 59.64 16.07 78.13
C ALA A 46 60.88 16.12 79.07
N SER A 47 61.87 16.97 78.80
CA SER A 47 63.07 17.13 79.63
C SER A 47 63.43 18.59 79.95
N ALA A 48 62.41 19.43 80.19
CA ALA A 48 62.60 20.73 80.82
C ALA A 48 62.86 20.59 82.34
N THR A 49 64.09 20.22 82.69
CA THR A 49 64.71 20.58 83.98
C THR A 49 66.23 20.51 83.76
N LEU A 50 67.07 21.46 84.18
CA LEU A 50 67.21 21.85 85.58
C LEU A 50 68.16 23.05 85.79
N ILE A 51 67.76 23.92 86.74
CA ILE A 51 68.52 24.84 87.63
C ILE A 51 69.39 25.93 86.98
N GLY A 52 68.96 27.19 87.14
CA GLY A 52 69.72 28.40 86.86
C GLY A 52 69.07 29.29 85.80
N ASP A 53 69.62 30.50 85.64
CA ASP A 53 69.05 31.60 84.88
C ASP A 53 68.80 31.27 83.39
N VAL A 54 67.54 30.93 83.11
CA VAL A 54 66.78 31.27 81.88
C VAL A 54 67.12 30.37 80.66
N LEU A 55 66.15 29.69 80.02
CA LEU A 55 64.93 30.30 79.49
C LEU A 55 63.66 29.43 79.56
N MET A 56 62.61 30.14 79.96
CA MET A 56 61.18 29.85 80.03
C MET A 56 60.64 29.08 78.81
N ILE A 57 59.65 28.21 78.99
CA ILE A 57 58.24 28.61 79.13
C ILE A 57 57.74 28.40 80.57
N ASP A 58 57.65 29.49 81.35
CA ASP A 58 56.99 29.52 82.66
C ASP A 58 55.62 30.18 82.48
N GLY A 59 54.57 29.45 82.84
CA GLY A 59 53.20 29.91 83.07
C GLY A 59 52.67 29.31 84.38
N ALA A 60 52.95 30.01 85.47
CA ALA A 60 52.65 29.67 86.86
C ALA A 60 51.16 29.46 87.20
N THR A 61 50.96 28.71 88.30
CA THR A 61 49.71 28.44 89.02
C THR A 61 48.84 29.69 89.28
N ALA A 62 47.72 29.81 88.57
CA ALA A 62 46.50 30.55 88.93
C ALA A 62 45.30 29.91 88.18
N PRO A 63 44.03 30.13 88.59
CA PRO A 63 42.90 29.24 88.26
C PRO A 63 42.32 29.30 86.83
N ASP A 64 42.96 30.01 85.89
CA ASP A 64 42.45 30.14 84.53
C ASP A 64 43.43 29.47 83.54
N PRO A 65 42.94 28.64 82.60
CA PRO A 65 43.79 27.85 81.70
C PRO A 65 44.63 28.75 80.78
N VAL A 66 45.89 28.33 80.55
CA VAL A 66 46.81 28.94 79.58
C VAL A 66 46.38 28.46 78.21
N ASP A 67 45.58 29.28 77.55
CA ASP A 67 44.97 29.02 76.27
C ASP A 67 45.92 29.56 75.17
N ASP A 68 46.53 28.68 74.37
CA ASP A 68 46.29 28.65 72.92
C ASP A 68 47.47 28.42 71.91
N LEU A 69 48.71 28.96 71.98
CA LEU A 69 49.69 28.83 70.84
C LEU A 69 51.22 28.72 71.17
N ILE A 70 51.91 27.75 70.54
CA ILE A 70 53.38 27.60 70.46
C ILE A 70 53.87 27.98 69.04
N SER A 71 54.73 28.99 68.91
CA SER A 71 55.34 29.37 67.62
C SER A 71 56.86 29.19 67.62
N ILE A 72 57.38 28.43 66.66
CA ILE A 72 58.81 28.20 66.40
C ILE A 72 59.15 28.90 65.09
N SER A 73 60.09 29.84 65.13
CA SER A 73 60.50 30.60 63.96
C SER A 73 62.01 30.54 63.76
N ILE A 74 62.42 30.27 62.52
CA ILE A 74 63.82 30.07 62.14
C ILE A 74 64.15 31.03 60.99
N ARG A 75 65.21 31.82 61.13
CA ARG A 75 65.56 32.95 60.22
C ARG A 75 66.96 32.81 59.58
N ASP A 76 67.45 31.60 59.33
CA ASP A 76 68.82 31.38 58.81
C ASP A 76 68.81 30.85 57.36
N PRO A 77 69.23 31.66 56.37
CA PRO A 77 69.09 31.32 54.95
C PRO A 77 70.16 30.39 54.35
N ASP A 78 71.16 29.96 55.13
CA ASP A 78 72.31 29.19 54.62
C ASP A 78 72.46 27.79 55.28
N THR A 79 71.43 27.22 55.91
CA THR A 79 71.55 26.00 56.73
C THR A 79 70.47 24.95 56.50
N THR A 80 70.85 23.82 55.88
CA THR A 80 70.05 22.60 55.84
C THR A 80 69.81 22.05 57.24
N ILE A 81 68.60 22.21 57.77
CA ILE A 81 68.13 21.54 58.98
C ILE A 81 67.83 20.08 58.58
N GLU A 82 68.34 19.05 59.27
CA GLU A 82 67.95 17.67 58.94
C GLU A 82 66.73 17.18 59.73
N GLN A 83 66.54 17.65 60.97
CA GLN A 83 65.48 17.14 61.85
C GLN A 83 65.11 18.12 62.97
N ILE A 84 63.80 18.38 63.12
CA ILE A 84 63.20 19.04 64.30
C ILE A 84 62.23 18.05 64.95
N VAL A 85 62.58 17.58 66.14
CA VAL A 85 61.70 16.72 66.95
C VAL A 85 61.05 17.54 68.04
N VAL A 86 59.71 17.60 68.06
CA VAL A 86 58.90 18.18 69.14
C VAL A 86 58.27 17.03 69.93
N ASP A 87 58.75 16.77 71.15
CA ASP A 87 58.30 15.66 72.01
C ASP A 87 57.59 16.19 73.25
N LEU A 88 56.26 15.99 73.34
CA LEU A 88 55.38 16.50 74.42
C LEU A 88 55.31 15.59 75.67
N GLY A 89 55.95 14.41 75.69
CA GLY A 89 56.08 13.55 76.88
C GLY A 89 54.86 12.67 77.24
N PRO A 90 55.01 11.67 78.15
CA PRO A 90 53.98 10.63 78.38
C PRO A 90 52.84 11.03 79.35
N THR A 91 51.60 10.63 79.03
CA THR A 91 50.41 10.79 79.89
C THR A 91 50.17 9.59 80.80
N GLY A 92 50.49 9.72 82.09
CA GLY A 92 50.05 8.80 83.15
C GLY A 92 49.15 9.49 84.18
N PRO A 93 48.40 8.75 85.02
CA PRO A 93 47.37 9.29 85.94
C PRO A 93 47.86 10.24 87.06
N GLN A 94 49.10 10.71 87.00
CA GLN A 94 49.79 11.51 88.02
C GLN A 94 50.68 12.62 87.42
N ALA A 95 50.47 13.03 86.17
CA ALA A 95 51.15 14.19 85.59
C ALA A 95 50.45 15.49 86.02
N PHE A 96 51.19 16.38 86.69
CA PHE A 96 50.77 17.73 87.05
C PHE A 96 50.92 18.66 85.83
N ASN A 97 49.85 19.41 85.54
CA ASN A 97 49.67 20.36 84.43
C ASN A 97 49.75 19.73 83.04
N SER A 98 48.58 19.39 82.48
CA SER A 98 48.45 19.29 81.03
C SER A 98 48.83 20.64 80.44
N VAL A 99 49.83 20.66 79.57
CA VAL A 99 50.00 21.80 78.67
C VAL A 99 48.92 21.61 77.62
N ASP A 100 47.82 22.33 77.74
CA ASP A 100 46.75 22.36 76.76
C ASP A 100 47.26 23.21 75.58
N VAL A 101 48.13 22.63 74.75
CA VAL A 101 48.55 23.26 73.50
C VAL A 101 47.35 23.21 72.57
N ARG A 102 46.78 24.34 72.16
CA ARG A 102 45.72 24.37 71.14
C ARG A 102 46.27 24.63 69.74
N GLU A 103 47.45 25.24 69.59
CA GLU A 103 48.06 25.52 68.29
C GLU A 103 49.60 25.40 68.34
N ILE A 104 50.21 24.82 67.31
CA ILE A 104 51.67 24.77 67.08
C ILE A 104 51.96 25.36 65.70
N GLN A 105 52.68 26.48 65.62
CA GLN A 105 53.14 27.07 64.36
C GLN A 105 54.67 26.92 64.20
N VAL A 106 55.14 26.43 63.05
CA VAL A 106 56.55 26.42 62.66
C VAL A 106 56.70 27.29 61.42
N ARG A 107 57.56 28.32 61.43
CA ARG A 107 57.79 29.20 60.25
C ARG A 107 59.27 29.31 59.90
N LEU A 108 59.62 28.96 58.67
CA LEU A 108 60.93 29.20 58.05
C LEU A 108 60.85 30.44 57.15
N PHE A 109 61.89 31.28 57.11
CA PHE A 109 61.76 32.64 56.61
C PHE A 109 62.52 33.00 55.31
N ASP A 110 63.43 32.17 54.78
CA ASP A 110 64.05 32.23 53.42
C ASP A 110 65.18 31.15 53.34
N GLY A 111 65.26 30.26 52.32
CA GLY A 111 66.30 29.20 52.22
C GLY A 111 65.96 28.02 51.26
N ASP A 112 66.83 27.00 51.13
CA ASP A 112 66.51 25.66 50.57
C ASP A 112 66.67 24.62 51.69
N ASP A 113 65.62 24.38 52.48
CA ASP A 113 65.68 23.64 53.76
C ASP A 113 64.94 22.29 53.73
N ILE A 114 65.40 21.28 54.49
CA ILE A 114 64.73 19.96 54.62
C ILE A 114 64.17 19.72 56.03
N LEU A 115 62.94 20.15 56.30
CA LEU A 115 62.35 19.96 57.62
C LEU A 115 61.80 18.55 57.82
N GLN A 116 62.51 17.68 58.56
CA GLN A 116 61.89 16.46 59.10
C GLN A 116 61.13 16.78 60.39
N PHE A 117 59.81 16.63 60.36
CA PHE A 117 58.93 16.88 61.49
C PHE A 117 58.22 15.61 61.94
N GLN A 118 58.15 15.43 63.27
CA GLN A 118 57.53 14.27 63.90
C GLN A 118 56.26 14.71 64.64
N VAL A 119 55.12 14.08 64.34
CA VAL A 119 53.84 14.41 64.99
C VAL A 119 53.87 14.01 66.48
N PRO A 120 53.50 14.89 67.42
CA PRO A 120 53.48 14.58 68.85
C PRO A 120 52.45 13.51 69.24
N THR A 121 52.79 12.63 70.19
CA THR A 121 51.98 11.44 70.53
C THR A 121 51.12 11.55 71.80
N ALA A 122 50.96 12.72 72.43
CA ALA A 122 50.26 12.82 73.72
C ALA A 122 49.58 14.17 74.00
N GLY A 123 48.26 14.15 74.21
CA GLY A 123 47.43 15.27 74.69
C GLY A 123 45.95 14.85 74.87
N ALA A 124 45.30 15.25 75.97
CA ALA A 124 43.88 14.91 76.24
C ALA A 124 42.87 15.82 75.52
N GLN A 125 43.34 16.92 74.96
CA GLN A 125 42.57 17.88 74.15
C GLN A 125 43.19 17.96 72.76
N PRO A 126 42.38 18.16 71.72
CA PRO A 126 42.92 18.30 70.37
C PRO A 126 43.63 19.63 70.16
N PHE A 127 44.53 19.68 69.17
CA PHE A 127 45.35 20.85 68.84
C PHE A 127 45.49 21.04 67.31
N ARG A 128 45.68 22.29 66.88
CA ARG A 128 45.98 22.70 65.50
C ARG A 128 47.49 22.79 65.28
N MET A 129 47.98 22.49 64.09
CA MET A 129 49.37 22.63 63.71
C MET A 129 49.48 23.35 62.36
N GLU A 130 50.45 24.25 62.22
CA GLU A 130 50.76 24.96 60.97
C GLU A 130 52.27 24.92 60.78
N ILE A 131 52.75 24.35 59.68
CA ILE A 131 54.16 24.33 59.28
C ILE A 131 54.26 25.14 58.00
N ASP A 132 55.02 26.23 58.02
CA ASP A 132 55.28 27.10 56.89
C ASP A 132 56.78 27.02 56.55
N GLY A 133 57.06 26.38 55.42
CA GLY A 133 58.38 26.02 54.92
C GLY A 133 59.18 27.20 54.36
N GLY A 134 58.56 28.35 54.15
CA GLY A 134 59.23 29.55 53.61
C GLY A 134 59.20 29.64 52.08
N ASN A 135 60.09 30.44 51.50
CA ASN A 135 60.25 30.58 50.05
C ASN A 135 61.62 30.00 49.62
N GLY A 136 61.63 29.17 48.57
CA GLY A 136 62.80 28.42 48.06
C GLY A 136 62.44 26.93 47.88
N GLN A 137 63.37 26.08 47.40
CA GLN A 137 63.11 24.64 47.15
C GLN A 137 63.03 23.83 48.46
N ASP A 138 62.16 24.27 49.36
CA ASP A 138 62.00 23.74 50.72
C ASP A 138 61.25 22.40 50.71
N VAL A 139 61.79 21.42 51.45
CA VAL A 139 61.25 20.06 51.57
C VAL A 139 60.78 19.80 53.00
N VAL A 140 59.47 19.65 53.23
CA VAL A 140 58.94 19.19 54.53
C VAL A 140 58.70 17.69 54.49
N ARG A 141 59.48 16.95 55.28
CA ARG A 141 59.34 15.50 55.48
C ARG A 141 58.53 15.21 56.73
N LEU A 142 57.33 14.67 56.58
CA LEU A 142 56.55 14.15 57.70
C LEU A 142 57.06 12.75 58.04
N ILE A 143 57.36 12.43 59.30
CA ILE A 143 57.88 11.11 59.72
C ILE A 143 57.03 10.49 60.83
N ASP A 144 56.62 9.23 60.66
CA ASP A 144 55.98 8.40 61.69
C ASP A 144 57.00 7.62 62.55
N ASN A 145 56.74 7.53 63.87
CA ASN A 145 57.55 6.83 64.88
C ASN A 145 57.13 5.36 65.00
N GLY A 146 57.33 4.59 63.93
CA GLY A 146 56.86 3.21 63.81
C GLY A 146 56.92 2.36 65.10
N LEU A 147 55.75 1.91 65.55
CA LEU A 147 55.56 0.77 66.44
C LEU A 147 54.25 0.05 66.06
N ASP A 148 54.43 -1.15 65.51
CA ASP A 148 53.51 -2.28 65.32
C ASP A 148 52.36 -2.16 64.30
N ALA A 149 52.33 -3.18 63.44
CA ALA A 149 51.41 -3.44 62.34
C ALA A 149 49.97 -3.80 62.80
N GLY A 150 49.38 -2.97 63.66
CA GLY A 150 48.07 -3.21 64.24
C GLY A 150 47.43 -1.96 64.84
N GLY A 151 46.84 -1.14 63.96
CA GLY A 151 45.77 -0.18 64.20
C GLY A 151 45.54 0.33 65.62
N SER A 152 46.27 1.35 66.04
CA SER A 152 45.82 2.28 67.08
C SER A 152 46.31 3.68 66.72
N PRO A 153 45.41 4.61 66.35
CA PRO A 153 45.81 5.92 65.87
C PRO A 153 46.58 6.70 66.95
N LEU A 154 47.73 7.24 66.58
CA LEU A 154 48.58 8.09 67.41
C LEU A 154 47.97 9.50 67.48
N GLY A 155 47.53 9.94 68.67
CA GLY A 155 47.41 11.35 69.11
C GLY A 155 46.50 12.34 68.34
N ARG A 156 45.46 12.86 69.03
CA ARG A 156 44.45 13.86 68.59
C ARG A 156 45.04 15.20 68.14
N ALA A 157 45.28 15.40 66.85
CA ALA A 157 45.48 16.73 66.25
C ALA A 157 44.25 17.08 65.40
N ASP A 158 43.51 18.15 65.71
CA ASP A 158 42.26 18.51 65.01
C ASP A 158 42.53 18.97 63.55
N THR A 159 43.64 19.68 63.32
CA THR A 159 44.01 20.15 61.98
C THR A 159 45.53 20.28 61.89
N ILE A 160 46.14 19.75 60.82
CA ILE A 160 47.55 19.95 60.49
C ILE A 160 47.62 20.63 59.12
N THR A 161 48.18 21.84 59.05
CA THR A 161 48.49 22.53 57.81
C THR A 161 50.00 22.49 57.57
N VAL A 162 50.43 22.07 56.39
CA VAL A 162 51.83 22.08 55.95
C VAL A 162 51.91 22.84 54.64
N ASN A 163 52.66 23.94 54.62
CA ASN A 163 52.94 24.75 53.45
C ASN A 163 54.44 24.64 53.13
N ALA A 164 54.82 24.16 51.95
CA ALA A 164 56.21 24.02 51.50
C ALA A 164 56.28 23.91 49.97
N GLU A 165 57.46 24.04 49.34
CA GLU A 165 57.57 23.76 47.90
C GLU A 165 57.43 22.26 47.60
N THR A 166 58.08 21.41 48.40
CA THR A 166 57.95 19.94 48.34
C THR A 166 57.58 19.36 49.71
N ILE A 167 56.61 18.45 49.73
CA ILE A 167 56.20 17.72 50.93
C ILE A 167 56.45 16.23 50.68
N GLU A 168 57.18 15.56 51.56
CA GLU A 168 57.46 14.13 51.42
C GLU A 168 56.94 13.33 52.62
N PHE A 169 56.41 12.14 52.32
CA PHE A 169 56.10 11.12 53.31
C PHE A 169 57.31 10.18 53.47
N GLY A 170 57.91 10.15 54.67
CA GLY A 170 59.14 9.39 54.97
C GLY A 170 59.02 7.86 55.11
N ASN A 171 57.83 7.28 55.35
CA ASN A 171 57.56 5.84 55.52
C ASN A 171 56.33 5.34 54.69
N ALA A 172 56.19 4.02 54.50
CA ALA A 172 55.19 3.43 53.59
C ALA A 172 53.71 3.51 54.04
N ASN A 173 53.44 3.71 55.34
CA ASN A 173 52.09 3.84 55.89
C ASN A 173 52.06 5.04 56.86
N TYR A 174 51.15 5.99 56.64
CA TYR A 174 50.85 7.10 57.54
C TYR A 174 49.40 6.99 58.02
N GLY A 175 49.19 6.62 59.28
CA GLY A 175 47.90 6.77 59.94
C GLY A 175 47.96 7.97 60.88
N LEU A 176 47.39 9.11 60.49
CA LEU A 176 47.23 10.23 61.42
C LEU A 176 45.91 10.04 62.16
N GLY A 177 46.02 9.76 63.45
CA GLY A 177 44.87 9.57 64.30
C GLY A 177 44.18 10.88 64.62
N SER A 178 43.04 11.12 63.97
CA SER A 178 41.96 12.04 64.40
C SER A 178 42.17 13.56 64.22
N GLY A 179 42.15 14.02 62.95
CA GLY A 179 41.76 15.37 62.50
C GLY A 179 42.10 15.66 61.03
N ASP A 180 41.89 16.89 60.57
CA ASP A 180 42.04 17.34 59.17
C ASP A 180 43.53 17.54 58.79
N LEU A 181 43.90 17.28 57.54
CA LEU A 181 45.24 17.49 57.00
C LEU A 181 45.18 18.38 55.75
N GLN A 182 45.89 19.50 55.78
CA GLN A 182 46.03 20.41 54.65
C GLN A 182 47.49 20.47 54.21
N LEU A 183 47.78 20.12 52.97
CA LEU A 183 49.11 20.16 52.36
C LEU A 183 49.12 21.19 51.24
N ILE A 184 50.00 22.17 51.29
CA ILE A 184 50.11 23.25 50.31
C ILE A 184 51.53 23.18 49.76
N GLY A 185 51.68 22.74 48.51
CA GLY A 185 52.97 22.36 47.92
C GLY A 185 52.95 21.08 47.09
N THR A 186 54.03 20.79 46.37
CA THR A 186 54.16 19.52 45.62
C THR A 186 54.39 18.35 46.57
N VAL A 187 53.47 17.38 46.61
CA VAL A 187 53.62 16.15 47.40
C VAL A 187 54.45 15.12 46.61
N SER A 188 55.68 14.84 47.04
CA SER A 188 56.59 13.90 46.37
C SER A 188 56.65 12.53 47.08
N LEU A 189 56.21 11.48 46.38
CA LEU A 189 56.17 10.10 46.87
C LEU A 189 57.50 9.37 46.62
N HIS A 190 58.21 9.00 47.69
CA HIS A 190 59.46 8.23 47.62
C HIS A 190 59.26 6.70 47.73
N GLN A 191 58.11 6.27 48.26
CA GLN A 191 57.65 4.88 48.37
C GLN A 191 56.16 4.80 48.04
N ASN A 192 55.55 3.62 48.14
CA ASN A 192 54.10 3.53 48.12
C ASN A 192 53.58 4.17 49.41
N VAL A 193 52.59 5.05 49.29
CA VAL A 193 52.06 5.84 50.40
C VAL A 193 50.61 5.47 50.60
N ALA A 194 50.29 4.99 51.80
CA ALA A 194 48.92 4.89 52.29
C ALA A 194 48.70 5.95 53.37
N VAL A 195 47.72 6.82 53.16
CA VAL A 195 47.25 7.82 54.14
C VAL A 195 45.88 7.36 54.62
N ASP A 196 45.76 7.11 55.92
CA ASP A 196 44.50 6.77 56.61
C ASP A 196 44.16 7.90 57.60
N LEU A 197 43.04 8.59 57.36
CA LEU A 197 42.59 9.78 58.09
C LEU A 197 41.15 9.64 58.58
N ASN A 198 40.86 10.24 59.74
CA ASN A 198 39.51 10.28 60.31
C ASN A 198 38.87 11.69 60.21
N GLY A 199 39.23 12.47 59.18
CA GLY A 199 38.86 13.89 58.96
C GLY A 199 39.33 14.37 57.58
N ASP A 200 39.11 15.62 57.21
CA ASP A 200 39.27 16.08 55.82
C ASP A 200 40.74 16.10 55.36
N LEU A 201 41.01 15.77 54.09
CA LEU A 201 42.32 15.88 53.46
C LEU A 201 42.28 16.89 52.32
N GLU A 202 42.99 18.00 52.45
CA GLU A 202 43.13 19.01 51.40
C GLU A 202 44.58 19.06 50.91
N ILE A 203 44.79 18.93 49.59
CA ILE A 203 46.09 19.04 48.94
C ILE A 203 46.02 20.14 47.89
N GLN A 204 46.76 21.22 48.07
CA GLN A 204 46.92 22.32 47.13
C GLN A 204 48.32 22.24 46.51
N GLY A 205 48.45 21.56 45.37
CA GLY A 205 49.71 21.30 44.66
C GLY A 205 49.79 19.90 44.06
N ASP A 206 50.77 19.68 43.16
CA ASP A 206 50.91 18.42 42.43
C ASP A 206 51.36 17.26 43.34
N ILE A 207 50.80 16.07 43.16
CA ILE A 207 51.29 14.82 43.75
C ILE A 207 52.14 14.09 42.72
N VAL A 208 53.44 13.99 42.93
CA VAL A 208 54.38 13.32 42.01
C VAL A 208 55.00 12.09 42.65
N GLY A 209 55.18 11.01 41.89
CA GLY A 209 55.65 9.76 42.49
C GLY A 209 56.14 8.78 41.44
N ASN A 210 57.39 8.96 41.00
CA ASN A 210 58.03 8.18 39.95
C ASN A 210 57.81 6.65 40.10
N SER A 211 56.76 6.11 39.46
CA SER A 211 56.30 4.72 39.56
C SER A 211 55.91 4.24 40.97
N ARG A 212 55.16 5.02 41.75
CA ARG A 212 54.66 4.65 43.10
C ARG A 212 53.14 4.54 43.18
N SER A 213 52.63 3.78 44.15
CA SER A 213 51.19 3.69 44.44
C SER A 213 50.78 4.67 45.54
N LEU A 214 49.63 5.31 45.35
CA LEU A 214 49.01 6.24 46.30
C LEU A 214 47.66 5.69 46.74
N PHE A 215 47.48 5.52 48.04
CA PHE A 215 46.21 5.20 48.66
C PHE A 215 45.85 6.31 49.65
N LEU A 216 44.76 7.02 49.39
CA LEU A 216 44.20 8.01 50.28
C LEU A 216 42.85 7.49 50.77
N ASP A 217 42.75 7.21 52.06
CA ASP A 217 41.52 6.75 52.71
C ASP A 217 41.20 7.72 53.85
N THR A 218 40.12 8.46 53.68
CA THR A 218 39.63 9.39 54.68
C THR A 218 38.17 9.11 55.02
N SER A 219 37.79 9.27 56.29
CA SER A 219 36.38 9.24 56.68
C SER A 219 35.64 10.57 56.46
N GLY A 220 36.31 11.62 55.99
CA GLY A 220 35.75 12.95 55.66
C GLY A 220 35.91 13.28 54.17
N ASP A 221 36.04 14.57 53.82
CA ASP A 221 36.20 15.01 52.43
C ASP A 221 37.67 14.97 51.98
N LEU A 222 37.93 14.61 50.73
CA LEU A 222 39.23 14.69 50.07
C LEU A 222 39.19 15.76 48.97
N SER A 223 40.00 16.81 49.07
CA SER A 223 40.13 17.84 48.05
C SER A 223 41.56 17.88 47.51
N VAL A 224 41.72 17.77 46.19
CA VAL A 224 43.03 17.92 45.52
C VAL A 224 42.92 19.00 44.44
N ASP A 225 43.71 20.06 44.61
CA ASP A 225 43.88 21.19 43.70
C ASP A 225 45.32 21.17 43.14
N GLY A 226 45.55 20.29 42.16
CA GLY A 226 46.86 20.01 41.56
C GLY A 226 46.92 18.64 40.88
N GLN A 227 47.91 18.40 40.00
CA GLN A 227 48.01 17.15 39.22
C GLN A 227 48.32 15.94 40.10
N ILE A 228 47.65 14.79 39.90
CA ILE A 228 48.00 13.52 40.57
C ILE A 228 48.74 12.63 39.57
N GLY A 229 50.07 12.58 39.70
CA GLY A 229 50.98 12.03 38.72
C GLY A 229 51.22 12.98 37.54
N SER A 230 52.22 12.68 36.70
CA SER A 230 52.44 13.41 35.44
C SER A 230 52.97 12.48 34.35
N VAL A 231 52.92 12.93 33.09
CA VAL A 231 53.50 12.19 31.94
C VAL A 231 54.99 11.86 32.13
N LEU A 232 55.71 12.71 32.87
CA LEU A 232 57.14 12.57 33.16
C LEU A 232 57.42 11.77 34.44
N GLU A 233 56.52 11.81 35.42
CA GLU A 233 56.59 11.06 36.70
C GLU A 233 55.26 10.37 37.05
N PRO A 234 54.89 9.31 36.33
CA PRO A 234 53.60 8.66 36.49
C PRO A 234 53.52 7.77 37.74
N LEU A 235 52.33 7.66 38.32
CA LEU A 235 52.02 6.71 39.41
C LEU A 235 51.77 5.29 38.85
N ARG A 236 51.70 4.28 39.75
CA ARG A 236 51.45 2.84 39.45
C ARG A 236 50.08 2.32 39.92
N GLY A 237 49.28 3.21 40.48
CA GLY A 237 47.97 2.91 41.03
C GLY A 237 47.55 4.01 41.98
N VAL A 238 46.34 4.52 41.79
CA VAL A 238 45.72 5.55 42.61
C VAL A 238 44.39 5.01 43.10
N ALA A 239 44.24 4.92 44.42
CA ALA A 239 42.96 4.59 45.03
C ALA A 239 42.60 5.66 46.06
N LEU A 240 41.44 6.27 45.86
CA LEU A 240 40.90 7.37 46.65
C LEU A 240 39.60 6.91 47.29
N SER A 241 39.51 7.02 48.61
CA SER A 241 38.35 6.64 49.42
C SER A 241 38.02 7.81 50.35
N ALA A 242 36.82 8.39 50.23
CA ALA A 242 36.35 9.53 51.02
C ALA A 242 34.81 9.61 51.04
N GLU A 243 34.22 10.53 51.81
CA GLU A 243 32.79 10.85 51.70
C GLU A 243 32.51 11.64 50.39
N GLU A 244 33.20 12.76 50.19
CA GLU A 244 33.25 13.54 48.94
C GLU A 244 34.72 13.67 48.47
N ILE A 245 34.99 13.47 47.18
CA ILE A 245 36.30 13.62 46.55
C ILE A 245 36.20 14.77 45.55
N SER A 246 36.78 15.93 45.87
CA SER A 246 36.84 17.10 44.98
C SER A 246 38.16 17.16 44.23
N LEU A 247 38.11 17.14 42.89
CA LEU A 247 39.28 17.33 42.02
C LEU A 247 39.13 18.66 41.27
N ASN A 248 39.98 19.64 41.59
CA ASN A 248 39.91 20.98 41.02
C ASN A 248 41.04 21.17 39.98
N GLY A 249 40.68 21.22 38.69
CA GLY A 249 41.60 21.63 37.61
C GLY A 249 42.82 20.74 37.34
N ALA A 250 42.73 19.42 37.56
CA ALA A 250 43.85 18.50 37.54
C ALA A 250 43.70 17.33 36.55
N ASP A 251 44.79 17.03 35.81
CA ASP A 251 44.96 15.73 35.14
C ASP A 251 45.44 14.70 36.18
N VAL A 252 44.75 13.55 36.29
CA VAL A 252 45.23 12.37 37.01
C VAL A 252 45.82 11.41 35.97
N GLN A 253 47.13 11.16 36.04
CA GLN A 253 47.88 10.41 35.02
C GLN A 253 48.69 9.26 35.65
N GLU A 254 48.29 8.02 35.36
CA GLU A 254 49.03 6.80 35.73
C GLU A 254 49.86 6.30 34.53
N ARG A 255 51.00 5.60 34.73
CA ARG A 255 51.67 4.75 33.71
C ARG A 255 52.48 3.63 34.39
N PHE A 256 52.30 2.40 33.87
CA PHE A 256 53.14 1.19 34.02
C PHE A 256 52.88 0.20 35.18
N SER A 257 52.93 -1.10 34.83
CA SER A 257 52.55 -2.29 35.62
C SER A 257 53.62 -2.90 36.58
N LEU A 258 53.10 -3.47 37.68
CA LEU A 258 53.53 -4.54 38.62
C LEU A 258 54.74 -4.40 39.59
N ASP A 259 54.47 -4.51 40.91
CA ASP A 259 55.24 -5.38 41.83
C ASP A 259 54.27 -6.12 42.79
N SER A 260 54.45 -7.44 42.90
CA SER A 260 53.59 -8.45 43.54
C SER A 260 53.55 -8.43 45.08
N ALA A 261 54.09 -7.40 45.74
CA ALA A 261 54.37 -7.44 47.19
C ALA A 261 53.29 -6.83 48.10
N LEU A 262 52.18 -6.29 47.57
CA LEU A 262 51.25 -5.44 48.35
C LEU A 262 49.79 -5.92 48.41
N ASN A 263 49.54 -7.20 48.12
CA ASN A 263 48.20 -7.78 47.99
C ASN A 263 47.46 -8.06 49.33
N THR A 264 47.73 -7.33 50.42
CA THR A 264 47.21 -7.67 51.76
C THR A 264 46.54 -6.54 52.53
N LEU A 265 46.42 -5.31 52.01
CA LEU A 265 45.84 -4.18 52.78
C LEU A 265 44.62 -3.47 52.17
N ALA A 266 44.28 -3.70 50.90
CA ALA A 266 43.07 -3.19 50.27
C ALA A 266 42.41 -4.35 49.53
N GLY A 267 41.13 -4.62 49.82
CA GLY A 267 40.41 -5.75 49.24
C GLY A 267 40.52 -5.78 47.71
N ASP A 268 41.01 -6.88 47.15
CA ASP A 268 40.92 -7.30 45.74
C ASP A 268 41.01 -6.24 44.61
N TYR A 269 41.81 -5.17 44.74
CA TYR A 269 42.07 -4.24 43.62
C TYR A 269 43.44 -4.55 42.98
N SER A 270 43.43 -4.97 41.71
CA SER A 270 44.64 -5.29 40.92
C SER A 270 45.42 -4.02 40.52
N ALA A 271 46.74 -4.15 40.31
CA ALA A 271 47.59 -3.09 39.76
C ALA A 271 47.01 -2.52 38.45
N GLY A 272 47.22 -1.23 38.15
CA GLY A 272 46.73 -0.58 36.93
C GLY A 272 45.28 -0.06 37.00
N THR A 273 44.70 0.01 38.20
CA THR A 273 43.33 0.48 38.43
C THR A 273 43.32 1.83 39.12
N ILE A 274 42.68 2.83 38.51
CA ILE A 274 42.20 4.01 39.24
C ILE A 274 40.82 3.64 39.82
N ALA A 275 40.73 3.58 41.14
CA ALA A 275 39.48 3.30 41.86
C ALA A 275 39.15 4.48 42.77
N ILE A 276 37.93 5.01 42.62
CA ILE A 276 37.37 6.07 43.45
C ILE A 276 36.17 5.49 44.18
N ASP A 277 36.14 5.62 45.50
CA ASP A 277 35.05 5.15 46.37
C ASP A 277 34.59 6.33 47.26
N GLY A 278 33.47 6.95 46.92
CA GLY A 278 32.99 8.24 47.47
C GLY A 278 32.44 9.17 46.40
N ASP A 279 31.58 10.14 46.74
CA ASP A 279 30.97 11.07 45.76
C ASP A 279 32.07 11.90 45.07
N LEU A 280 32.22 11.78 43.75
CA LEU A 280 33.27 12.50 43.00
C LEU A 280 32.73 13.84 42.52
N LYS A 281 33.38 14.93 42.90
CA LYS A 281 33.08 16.27 42.41
C LYS A 281 34.19 16.77 41.48
N VAL A 282 33.77 17.12 40.27
CA VAL A 282 34.59 17.64 39.19
C VAL A 282 34.40 19.16 39.15
N ASP A 283 35.48 19.93 39.31
CA ASP A 283 35.50 21.40 39.13
C ASP A 283 36.54 21.76 38.06
N GLY A 284 36.10 22.33 36.95
CA GLY A 284 36.90 22.53 35.73
C GLY A 284 36.98 21.30 34.82
N ASP A 285 37.95 21.32 33.89
CA ASP A 285 38.23 20.19 33.01
C ASP A 285 39.15 19.17 33.74
N VAL A 286 38.67 17.95 33.93
CA VAL A 286 39.39 16.85 34.60
C VAL A 286 39.60 15.69 33.63
N THR A 287 40.84 15.21 33.56
CA THR A 287 41.20 13.98 32.84
C THR A 287 41.58 12.90 33.84
N LEU A 288 40.91 11.75 33.79
CA LEU A 288 41.31 10.52 34.49
C LEU A 288 41.90 9.55 33.46
N ASP A 289 43.20 9.35 33.48
CA ASP A 289 43.90 8.47 32.53
C ASP A 289 44.59 7.33 33.26
N ALA A 290 43.95 6.16 33.24
CA ALA A 290 44.48 4.94 33.81
C ALA A 290 45.55 4.27 32.93
N THR A 291 45.79 4.76 31.70
CA THR A 291 46.73 4.34 30.61
C THR A 291 47.02 2.84 30.36
N SER A 292 46.61 1.90 31.21
CA SER A 292 47.14 0.53 31.21
C SER A 292 46.08 -0.55 31.46
N ASP A 293 45.12 -0.42 32.40
CA ASP A 293 44.13 -1.48 32.66
C ASP A 293 42.69 -0.94 32.85
N ARG A 294 42.27 -0.58 34.08
CA ARG A 294 40.84 -0.31 34.40
C ARG A 294 40.61 1.02 35.11
N LEU A 295 39.50 1.68 34.80
CA LEU A 295 39.00 2.84 35.55
C LEU A 295 37.64 2.48 36.14
N VAL A 296 37.52 2.46 37.48
CA VAL A 296 36.31 1.98 38.16
C VAL A 296 35.70 3.11 38.98
N LEU A 297 34.54 3.60 38.52
CA LEU A 297 33.71 4.66 39.11
C LEU A 297 32.27 4.16 39.37
N SER A 298 32.09 2.84 39.51
CA SER A 298 30.80 2.14 39.39
C SER A 298 29.73 2.51 40.42
N SER A 299 30.16 2.93 41.62
CA SER A 299 29.29 3.19 42.78
C SER A 299 29.25 4.67 43.17
N VAL A 300 29.87 5.52 42.36
CA VAL A 300 30.16 6.92 42.69
C VAL A 300 29.23 7.84 41.89
N PRO A 301 28.34 8.60 42.53
CA PRO A 301 27.77 9.80 41.95
C PRO A 301 28.88 10.79 41.56
N ILE A 302 28.94 11.13 40.27
CA ILE A 302 29.88 12.12 39.75
C ILE A 302 29.14 13.43 39.57
N HIS A 303 29.50 14.46 40.34
CA HIS A 303 28.89 15.78 40.31
C HIS A 303 29.83 16.78 39.60
N GLY A 304 29.29 17.59 38.69
CA GLY A 304 29.98 18.73 38.11
C GLY A 304 29.06 19.95 37.99
N ASN A 305 29.63 21.09 37.59
CA ASN A 305 28.90 22.31 37.27
C ASN A 305 28.89 22.60 35.77
N MET A 306 28.05 23.57 35.38
CA MET A 306 28.03 24.09 34.00
C MET A 306 29.40 24.64 33.60
N GLY A 307 30.06 23.96 32.66
CA GLY A 307 31.39 24.30 32.13
C GLY A 307 32.46 23.24 32.43
N ASP A 308 32.16 22.26 33.28
CA ASP A 308 33.12 21.24 33.71
C ASP A 308 33.11 20.04 32.76
N SER A 309 34.27 19.62 32.26
CA SER A 309 34.40 18.46 31.37
C SER A 309 35.13 17.31 32.04
N LEU A 310 34.63 16.08 31.83
CA LEU A 310 35.28 14.88 32.30
C LEU A 310 35.77 14.04 31.10
N THR A 311 37.08 13.78 31.06
CA THR A 311 37.68 12.87 30.07
C THR A 311 38.24 11.65 30.77
N LEU A 312 37.85 10.46 30.32
CA LEU A 312 38.19 9.17 30.90
C LEU A 312 38.97 8.35 29.88
N PHE A 313 40.19 7.94 30.24
CA PHE A 313 41.02 7.06 29.44
C PHE A 313 41.37 5.78 30.20
N ALA A 314 41.20 4.62 29.55
CA ALA A 314 41.68 3.32 30.01
C ALA A 314 42.16 2.48 28.82
N HIS A 315 42.58 1.24 29.06
CA HIS A 315 42.99 0.30 27.98
C HIS A 315 42.14 -0.98 27.93
N GLU A 316 41.59 -1.44 29.06
CA GLU A 316 40.73 -2.62 29.10
C GLU A 316 39.28 -2.28 29.44
N GLU A 317 39.03 -1.46 30.46
CA GLU A 317 37.66 -1.21 30.91
C GLU A 317 37.49 0.14 31.60
N ILE A 318 36.40 0.84 31.30
CA ILE A 318 35.91 1.99 32.07
C ILE A 318 34.54 1.59 32.65
N ILE A 319 34.40 1.50 33.97
CA ILE A 319 33.10 1.31 34.61
C ILE A 319 32.62 2.65 35.16
N LEU A 320 31.51 3.15 34.65
CA LEU A 320 30.99 4.49 34.95
C LEU A 320 29.64 4.42 35.67
N GLY A 321 29.61 4.95 36.90
CA GLY A 321 28.40 5.18 37.68
C GLY A 321 27.61 6.42 37.21
N PRO A 322 26.62 6.88 37.99
CA PRO A 322 25.76 7.98 37.59
C PRO A 322 26.50 9.33 37.59
N THR A 323 26.28 10.17 36.56
CA THR A 323 26.84 11.53 36.47
C THR A 323 25.74 12.60 36.52
N PHE A 324 26.06 13.77 37.09
CA PHE A 324 25.14 14.90 37.24
C PHE A 324 25.87 16.23 36.97
N GLY A 325 25.31 17.07 36.10
CA GLY A 325 25.68 18.48 36.00
C GLY A 325 26.94 18.83 35.18
N LEU A 326 27.64 17.85 34.62
CA LEU A 326 28.80 18.05 33.73
C LEU A 326 28.42 18.81 32.44
N ASP A 327 29.34 19.55 31.83
CA ASP A 327 29.18 20.07 30.46
C ASP A 327 29.46 18.97 29.44
N SER A 328 30.60 18.29 29.52
CA SER A 328 30.90 17.21 28.57
C SER A 328 31.54 16.00 29.22
N LEU A 329 31.31 14.83 28.61
CA LEU A 329 31.92 13.57 28.98
C LEU A 329 32.55 12.93 27.74
N THR A 330 33.82 12.53 27.83
CA THR A 330 34.46 11.67 26.83
C THR A 330 35.04 10.46 27.53
N ALA A 331 34.70 9.25 27.05
CA ALA A 331 35.23 7.99 27.57
C ALA A 331 35.84 7.17 26.42
N ASP A 332 37.07 6.72 26.63
CA ASP A 332 37.91 6.05 25.64
C ASP A 332 38.73 4.96 26.35
N SER A 333 38.33 3.71 26.17
CA SER A 333 39.07 2.54 26.65
C SER A 333 40.09 2.03 25.63
N HIS A 334 40.32 2.74 24.51
CA HIS A 334 41.19 2.50 23.35
C HIS A 334 40.96 1.20 22.57
N TYR A 335 40.79 0.09 23.29
CA TYR A 335 40.62 -1.28 22.77
C TYR A 335 39.66 -2.11 23.63
N GLY A 336 39.11 -1.52 24.69
CA GLY A 336 38.39 -2.19 25.75
C GLY A 336 36.87 -1.98 25.70
N GLU A 337 36.24 -2.03 26.87
CA GLU A 337 34.80 -1.84 27.04
C GLU A 337 34.49 -0.70 28.02
N ILE A 338 33.43 0.05 27.74
CA ILE A 338 32.89 1.08 28.63
C ILE A 338 31.60 0.51 29.23
N VAL A 339 31.61 0.19 30.50
CA VAL A 339 30.47 -0.36 31.24
C VAL A 339 29.71 0.77 31.94
N LEU A 340 28.48 1.01 31.54
CA LEU A 340 27.60 2.01 32.16
C LEU A 340 26.72 1.33 33.23
N THR A 341 26.90 1.72 34.49
CA THR A 341 26.15 1.19 35.65
C THR A 341 25.17 2.21 36.24
N GLY A 342 25.07 3.41 35.65
CA GLY A 342 24.16 4.46 36.09
C GLY A 342 23.79 5.44 34.98
N ASN A 343 22.86 6.34 35.29
CA ASN A 343 22.42 7.39 34.36
C ASN A 343 23.49 8.47 34.17
N ILE A 344 23.69 8.93 32.95
CA ILE A 344 24.69 9.95 32.62
C ILE A 344 23.98 11.23 32.21
N GLU A 345 24.05 12.27 33.05
CA GLU A 345 23.52 13.59 32.75
C GLU A 345 24.66 14.59 32.48
N THR A 346 24.63 15.19 31.29
CA THR A 346 25.49 16.30 30.86
C THR A 346 24.65 17.43 30.27
N THR A 347 25.18 18.66 30.24
CA THR A 347 24.55 19.81 29.56
C THR A 347 25.01 19.99 28.11
N GLY A 348 26.16 19.40 27.77
CA GLY A 348 26.79 19.31 26.45
C GLY A 348 27.00 17.84 26.00
N SER A 349 28.07 17.57 25.25
CA SER A 349 28.23 16.29 24.52
C SER A 349 28.70 15.11 25.37
N GLN A 350 28.27 13.91 25.01
CA GLN A 350 28.77 12.64 25.55
C GLN A 350 29.41 11.84 24.42
N ARG A 351 30.65 11.41 24.57
CA ARG A 351 31.40 10.70 23.54
C ARG A 351 31.97 9.41 24.09
N PHE A 352 31.46 8.27 23.62
CA PHE A 352 31.97 6.94 23.91
C PHE A 352 32.72 6.44 22.68
N LEU A 353 34.05 6.31 22.78
CA LEU A 353 34.90 6.02 21.62
C LEU A 353 35.10 4.52 21.36
N ASP A 354 34.75 3.67 22.32
CA ASP A 354 34.88 2.21 22.25
C ASP A 354 33.55 1.52 22.57
N ALA A 355 33.56 0.18 22.59
CA ALA A 355 32.36 -0.64 22.81
C ALA A 355 31.73 -0.32 24.18
N VAL A 356 30.41 -0.15 24.21
CA VAL A 356 29.66 0.16 25.44
C VAL A 356 28.83 -1.05 25.87
N SER A 357 28.93 -1.42 27.15
CA SER A 357 28.04 -2.39 27.78
C SER A 357 27.19 -1.77 28.87
N LEU A 358 25.91 -2.13 28.90
CA LEU A 358 24.98 -1.66 29.93
C LEU A 358 24.97 -2.64 31.10
N GLY A 359 25.48 -2.22 32.25
CA GLY A 359 25.42 -2.97 33.51
C GLY A 359 24.03 -2.97 34.15
N ASP A 360 23.27 -1.89 33.97
CA ASP A 360 21.89 -1.70 34.40
C ASP A 360 21.06 -1.01 33.30
N ASP A 361 19.77 -0.73 33.53
CA ASP A 361 19.00 0.17 32.68
C ASP A 361 19.59 1.60 32.78
N VAL A 362 19.99 2.18 31.65
CA VAL A 362 20.71 3.45 31.59
C VAL A 362 19.90 4.51 30.86
N THR A 363 19.80 5.70 31.46
CA THR A 363 19.33 6.92 30.79
C THR A 363 20.51 7.86 30.55
N LEU A 364 20.69 8.30 29.30
CA LEU A 364 21.65 9.33 28.93
C LEU A 364 20.91 10.62 28.60
N SER A 365 21.31 11.74 29.21
CA SER A 365 20.73 13.06 28.95
C SER A 365 21.82 14.06 28.60
N GLY A 366 21.76 14.68 27.42
CA GLY A 366 22.83 15.55 26.93
C GLY A 366 22.54 16.31 25.64
N GLN A 367 23.60 16.85 25.03
CA GLN A 367 23.58 17.51 23.72
C GLN A 367 24.68 16.98 22.80
N GLY A 368 24.35 16.03 21.93
CA GLY A 368 25.31 15.35 21.04
C GLY A 368 25.92 14.13 21.72
N ILE A 369 25.14 13.07 21.83
CA ILE A 369 25.55 11.77 22.36
C ILE A 369 26.10 10.92 21.20
N THR A 370 27.31 10.38 21.33
CA THR A 370 27.96 9.62 20.25
C THR A 370 28.55 8.33 20.77
N PHE A 371 28.20 7.22 20.13
CA PHE A 371 28.78 5.89 20.29
C PHE A 371 29.56 5.54 19.02
N GLN A 372 30.88 5.37 19.13
CA GLN A 372 31.73 5.06 17.98
C GLN A 372 31.84 3.56 17.69
N ASP A 373 31.42 2.70 18.62
CA ASP A 373 31.43 1.25 18.47
C ASP A 373 30.11 0.65 19.01
N THR A 374 30.10 -0.67 19.17
CA THR A 374 28.97 -1.52 19.50
C THR A 374 28.41 -1.19 20.88
N VAL A 375 27.08 -1.13 20.99
CA VAL A 375 26.37 -0.96 22.26
C VAL A 375 25.65 -2.25 22.60
N THR A 376 25.98 -2.89 23.72
CA THR A 376 25.32 -4.12 24.16
C THR A 376 24.68 -3.97 25.54
N GLY A 377 23.50 -4.54 25.73
CA GLY A 377 22.79 -4.60 27.00
C GLY A 377 22.32 -6.03 27.20
N ALA A 378 22.87 -6.72 28.20
CA ALA A 378 22.59 -8.12 28.51
C ALA A 378 21.18 -8.35 29.11
N GLY A 379 20.14 -7.78 28.48
CA GLY A 379 18.78 -7.66 29.01
C GLY A 379 18.43 -6.26 29.52
N ASN A 380 19.38 -5.32 29.46
CA ASN A 380 19.24 -3.94 29.94
C ASN A 380 18.83 -2.96 28.83
N SER A 381 18.18 -1.88 29.22
CA SER A 381 17.59 -0.86 28.35
C SER A 381 18.44 0.40 28.27
N LEU A 382 18.42 1.05 27.10
CA LEU A 382 19.01 2.36 26.86
C LEU A 382 17.93 3.38 26.55
N PHE A 383 17.84 4.42 27.37
CA PHE A 383 17.01 5.60 27.15
C PHE A 383 17.90 6.79 26.81
N VAL A 384 17.66 7.46 25.69
CA VAL A 384 18.47 8.59 25.25
C VAL A 384 17.60 9.86 25.18
N GLN A 385 18.04 10.91 25.86
CA GLN A 385 17.44 12.23 25.87
C GLN A 385 18.46 13.23 25.30
N ASP A 386 18.51 13.36 23.98
CA ASP A 386 19.47 14.22 23.28
C ASP A 386 18.73 15.29 22.48
N SER A 387 18.87 16.55 22.91
CA SER A 387 18.28 17.66 22.18
C SER A 387 18.96 18.02 20.85
N ARG A 388 20.08 17.35 20.50
CA ARG A 388 20.82 17.50 19.23
C ARG A 388 20.78 16.22 18.38
N ALA A 389 21.86 15.44 18.37
CA ALA A 389 22.02 14.33 17.45
C ALA A 389 22.69 13.16 18.18
N THR A 390 21.93 12.09 18.40
CA THR A 390 22.45 10.82 18.91
C THR A 390 23.04 10.04 17.74
N HIS A 391 24.32 9.68 17.80
CA HIS A 391 24.98 8.94 16.71
C HIS A 391 25.46 7.58 17.20
N PHE A 392 24.99 6.51 16.54
CA PHE A 392 25.46 5.14 16.73
C PHE A 392 26.22 4.67 15.50
N ALA A 393 27.53 4.52 15.59
CA ALA A 393 28.36 4.04 14.49
C ALA A 393 28.45 2.50 14.42
N GLY A 394 28.33 1.81 15.56
CA GLY A 394 28.40 0.35 15.69
C GLY A 394 27.06 -0.34 15.96
N ASP A 395 27.08 -1.67 15.96
CA ASP A 395 25.88 -2.50 16.16
C ASP A 395 25.25 -2.24 17.55
N ILE A 396 23.93 -2.33 17.64
CA ILE A 396 23.18 -2.07 18.88
C ILE A 396 22.42 -3.33 19.27
N HIS A 397 22.65 -3.86 20.46
CA HIS A 397 21.98 -5.05 20.99
C HIS A 397 21.57 -4.83 22.44
N VAL A 398 20.39 -4.22 22.66
CA VAL A 398 19.86 -3.87 24.00
C VAL A 398 18.46 -4.44 24.18
N ALA A 399 17.91 -4.48 25.39
CA ALA A 399 16.53 -4.91 25.57
C ALA A 399 15.55 -3.88 24.97
N VAL A 400 15.64 -2.63 25.40
CA VAL A 400 14.87 -1.52 24.85
C VAL A 400 15.80 -0.40 24.44
N LEU A 401 15.62 0.15 23.24
CA LEU A 401 16.19 1.44 22.85
C LEU A 401 15.04 2.44 22.70
N GLU A 402 15.07 3.53 23.46
CA GLU A 402 14.07 4.59 23.34
C GLU A 402 14.77 5.96 23.31
N THR A 403 14.48 6.74 22.27
CA THR A 403 14.94 8.13 22.15
C THR A 403 13.82 9.09 22.51
N ASP A 404 14.18 10.29 22.96
CA ASP A 404 13.21 11.35 23.21
C ASP A 404 12.70 11.96 21.89
N PRO A 405 11.59 12.71 21.90
CA PRO A 405 11.02 13.26 20.67
C PRO A 405 11.74 14.54 20.17
N LEU A 406 12.75 15.02 20.89
CA LEU A 406 13.58 16.18 20.49
C LEU A 406 14.86 15.66 19.82
N GLY A 407 15.51 16.51 19.01
CA GLY A 407 16.77 16.13 18.36
C GLY A 407 16.62 15.24 17.12
N SER A 408 17.58 14.35 16.93
CA SER A 408 17.70 13.41 15.81
C SER A 408 18.58 12.22 16.19
N THR A 409 18.34 11.07 15.56
CA THR A 409 19.13 9.86 15.72
C THR A 409 19.80 9.51 14.39
N VAL A 410 21.08 9.14 14.43
CA VAL A 410 21.88 8.77 13.26
C VAL A 410 22.38 7.34 13.45
N PHE A 411 22.07 6.47 12.48
CA PHE A 411 22.60 5.11 12.43
C PHE A 411 23.68 4.97 11.35
N GLY A 412 24.83 4.47 11.78
CA GLY A 412 25.98 4.13 10.96
C GLY A 412 26.92 5.29 10.65
N ASP A 413 27.96 4.96 9.89
CA ASP A 413 28.97 5.88 9.40
C ASP A 413 29.01 5.89 7.86
N LEU A 414 29.17 7.08 7.29
CA LEU A 414 29.30 7.27 5.85
C LEU A 414 30.40 6.37 5.24
N GLY A 415 29.98 5.47 4.35
CA GLY A 415 30.87 4.63 3.55
C GLY A 415 31.00 3.17 4.00
N ALA A 416 30.33 2.77 5.09
CA ALA A 416 30.23 1.37 5.48
C ALA A 416 29.43 0.56 4.45
N THR A 417 29.85 -0.69 4.19
CA THR A 417 29.22 -1.58 3.19
C THR A 417 28.37 -2.69 3.79
N THR A 418 28.53 -2.98 5.08
CA THR A 418 27.75 -3.98 5.82
C THR A 418 26.59 -3.29 6.54
N PRO A 419 25.38 -3.88 6.55
CA PRO A 419 24.28 -3.28 7.29
C PRO A 419 24.57 -3.22 8.79
N LEU A 420 24.28 -2.08 9.43
CA LEU A 420 24.27 -1.94 10.89
C LEU A 420 23.20 -2.86 11.47
N GLN A 421 23.52 -3.66 12.47
CA GLN A 421 22.55 -4.50 13.16
C GLN A 421 22.00 -3.76 14.38
N VAL A 422 20.68 -3.67 14.47
CA VAL A 422 19.96 -3.16 15.65
C VAL A 422 19.07 -4.28 16.16
N GLY A 423 19.25 -4.69 17.42
CA GLY A 423 18.61 -5.85 18.04
C GLY A 423 18.04 -5.55 19.42
N GLY A 424 16.89 -6.16 19.75
CA GLY A 424 16.23 -5.98 21.04
C GLY A 424 14.80 -6.53 21.14
N THR A 425 14.09 -6.22 22.22
CA THR A 425 12.64 -6.50 22.35
C THR A 425 11.80 -5.33 21.84
N LYS A 426 12.26 -4.09 22.04
CA LYS A 426 11.57 -2.87 21.59
C LYS A 426 12.57 -1.80 21.13
N ILE A 427 12.34 -1.21 19.96
CA ILE A 427 13.04 0.00 19.50
C ILE A 427 12.01 1.09 19.25
N GLU A 428 12.20 2.23 19.87
CA GLU A 428 11.34 3.39 19.70
C GLU A 428 12.19 4.64 19.48
N ILE A 429 12.40 4.98 18.20
CA ILE A 429 13.04 6.22 17.78
C ILE A 429 11.95 7.28 17.61
N ARG A 430 11.86 8.23 18.54
CA ARG A 430 10.78 9.23 18.60
C ARG A 430 11.12 10.55 17.93
N ASP A 431 12.40 10.80 17.72
CA ASP A 431 12.99 11.89 16.96
C ASP A 431 13.22 11.48 15.50
N ALA A 432 13.79 12.39 14.68
CA ALA A 432 14.07 12.10 13.27
C ALA A 432 15.23 11.12 13.12
N LEU A 433 15.04 10.04 12.36
CA LEU A 433 16.05 9.02 12.08
C LEU A 433 16.77 9.29 10.76
N THR A 434 18.11 9.39 10.79
CA THR A 434 18.97 9.44 9.61
C THR A 434 19.77 8.15 9.45
N LEU A 435 19.78 7.56 8.26
CA LEU A 435 20.60 6.39 7.94
C LEU A 435 21.84 6.80 7.14
N GLN A 436 23.05 6.55 7.67
CA GLN A 436 24.33 6.78 6.97
C GLN A 436 24.94 5.49 6.39
N GLN A 437 24.30 4.35 6.62
CA GLN A 437 24.52 3.08 5.95
C GLN A 437 23.21 2.27 5.98
N SER A 438 23.14 1.13 5.29
CA SER A 438 21.97 0.25 5.41
C SER A 438 21.82 -0.28 6.84
N VAL A 439 20.58 -0.46 7.32
CA VAL A 439 20.29 -0.92 8.67
C VAL A 439 19.38 -2.13 8.62
N ALA A 440 19.71 -3.14 9.42
CA ALA A 440 18.87 -4.31 9.66
C ALA A 440 18.45 -4.31 11.14
N VAL A 441 17.14 -4.32 11.36
CA VAL A 441 16.52 -4.25 12.67
C VAL A 441 15.85 -5.60 12.95
N VAL A 442 16.28 -6.32 13.99
CA VAL A 442 15.72 -7.63 14.37
C VAL A 442 15.17 -7.57 15.79
N MET A 443 13.85 -7.72 15.95
CA MET A 443 13.16 -7.41 17.20
C MET A 443 12.18 -8.48 17.67
N GLY A 444 12.04 -8.59 19.00
CA GLY A 444 11.03 -9.42 19.64
C GLY A 444 9.60 -8.91 19.48
N ASP A 445 9.34 -7.61 19.69
CA ASP A 445 7.98 -7.07 19.76
C ASP A 445 7.75 -5.87 18.81
N VAL A 446 8.08 -4.64 19.22
CA VAL A 446 7.66 -3.40 18.54
C VAL A 446 8.86 -2.58 18.08
N ALA A 447 8.83 -2.18 16.81
CA ALA A 447 9.72 -1.17 16.26
C ALA A 447 8.91 0.09 15.92
N SER A 448 9.38 1.27 16.30
CA SER A 448 8.75 2.54 15.96
C SER A 448 9.80 3.52 15.49
N PHE A 449 9.56 4.10 14.33
CA PHE A 449 10.44 5.08 13.71
C PHE A 449 9.64 6.33 13.36
N SER A 450 10.26 7.48 13.56
CA SER A 450 9.74 8.79 13.20
C SER A 450 10.68 9.44 12.20
N VAL A 451 10.15 9.92 11.07
CA VAL A 451 10.86 10.64 9.99
C VAL A 451 12.18 9.97 9.61
N ILE A 452 12.17 9.14 8.58
CA ILE A 452 13.36 8.37 8.18
C ILE A 452 13.95 9.00 6.91
N ASP A 453 15.19 9.46 6.97
CA ASP A 453 15.92 10.02 5.82
C ASP A 453 17.26 9.29 5.64
N ASP A 454 17.58 8.87 4.42
CA ASP A 454 18.88 8.27 4.08
C ASP A 454 19.92 9.31 3.63
N PHE A 455 19.63 10.60 3.76
CA PHE A 455 20.51 11.69 3.33
C PHE A 455 20.97 11.59 1.86
N GLY A 456 20.19 10.89 1.02
CA GLY A 456 20.47 10.65 -0.40
C GLY A 456 21.53 9.59 -0.69
N ILE A 457 21.92 8.75 0.28
CA ILE A 457 22.92 7.68 0.09
C ILE A 457 22.32 6.35 -0.42
N ASN A 458 21.00 6.26 -0.61
CA ASN A 458 20.27 5.03 -0.99
C ASN A 458 20.42 3.90 0.05
N ALA A 459 20.32 4.22 1.34
CA ALA A 459 20.40 3.23 2.41
C ALA A 459 19.16 2.33 2.45
N ALA A 460 19.36 1.03 2.66
CA ALA A 460 18.24 0.09 2.87
C ALA A 460 17.86 0.03 4.36
N LEU A 461 16.55 -0.06 4.65
CA LEU A 461 16.05 -0.43 5.97
C LEU A 461 15.32 -1.76 5.90
N SER A 462 15.81 -2.77 6.62
CA SER A 462 15.14 -4.05 6.82
C SER A 462 14.67 -4.14 8.26
N VAL A 463 13.40 -4.47 8.49
CA VAL A 463 12.82 -4.62 9.83
C VAL A 463 12.14 -5.97 9.95
N GLU A 464 12.64 -6.80 10.86
CA GLU A 464 12.03 -8.05 11.29
C GLU A 464 11.46 -7.88 12.70
N ALA A 465 10.17 -7.58 12.79
CA ALA A 465 9.48 -7.36 14.07
C ALA A 465 8.52 -8.52 14.40
N GLY A 466 8.58 -9.02 15.63
CA GLY A 466 7.68 -10.09 16.06
C GLY A 466 6.22 -9.66 16.26
N LEU A 467 5.93 -8.36 16.44
CA LEU A 467 4.56 -7.85 16.60
C LEU A 467 4.19 -6.75 15.58
N VAL A 468 4.69 -5.52 15.73
CA VAL A 468 4.32 -4.39 14.85
C VAL A 468 5.49 -3.43 14.61
N THR A 469 5.67 -3.04 13.34
CA THR A 469 6.52 -1.91 12.92
C THR A 469 5.66 -0.67 12.71
N ARG A 470 5.96 0.43 13.41
CA ARG A 470 5.26 1.72 13.28
C ARG A 470 6.12 2.69 12.48
N LEU A 471 5.60 3.18 11.35
CA LEU A 471 6.25 4.19 10.52
C LEU A 471 5.50 5.52 10.69
N SER A 472 6.14 6.49 11.32
CA SER A 472 5.62 7.83 11.54
C SER A 472 6.46 8.86 10.80
N GLY A 473 5.86 9.95 10.32
CA GLY A 473 6.58 10.96 9.52
C GLY A 473 6.95 10.48 8.11
N ASP A 474 7.50 11.37 7.29
CA ASP A 474 7.89 11.03 5.91
C ASP A 474 9.11 10.09 5.91
N VAL A 475 9.10 9.09 5.02
CA VAL A 475 10.19 8.12 4.83
C VAL A 475 10.86 8.34 3.47
N SER A 476 12.18 8.37 3.42
CA SER A 476 13.02 8.50 2.22
C SER A 476 14.23 7.56 2.32
N LEU A 477 14.25 6.50 1.52
CA LEU A 477 15.25 5.42 1.61
C LEU A 477 15.70 4.91 0.22
N GLY A 478 16.70 4.03 0.21
CA GLY A 478 17.02 3.18 -0.94
C GLY A 478 15.95 2.10 -1.15
N THR A 479 15.79 1.21 -0.19
CA THR A 479 14.75 0.17 -0.16
C THR A 479 14.16 0.04 1.25
N LEU A 480 12.94 -0.46 1.35
CA LEU A 480 12.27 -0.71 2.62
C LEU A 480 11.71 -2.13 2.63
N ASP A 481 12.16 -2.96 3.56
CA ASP A 481 11.66 -4.33 3.72
C ASP A 481 11.19 -4.51 5.16
N VAL A 482 9.91 -4.85 5.35
CA VAL A 482 9.30 -5.03 6.66
C VAL A 482 8.57 -6.37 6.71
N THR A 483 9.09 -7.29 7.53
CA THR A 483 8.39 -8.52 7.91
C THR A 483 7.57 -8.29 9.18
N GLY A 484 6.46 -9.00 9.30
CA GLY A 484 5.43 -8.74 10.31
C GLY A 484 4.46 -7.60 9.96
N ALA A 485 3.61 -7.25 10.92
CA ALA A 485 2.56 -6.24 10.70
C ALA A 485 3.12 -4.81 10.73
N THR A 486 2.74 -3.99 9.75
CA THR A 486 3.17 -2.59 9.64
C THR A 486 2.02 -1.63 9.89
N ALA A 487 2.19 -0.69 10.82
CA ALA A 487 1.27 0.42 11.07
C ALA A 487 1.86 1.73 10.49
N VAL A 488 1.23 2.24 9.44
CA VAL A 488 1.70 3.43 8.71
C VAL A 488 0.91 4.67 9.14
N PHE A 489 1.60 5.62 9.76
CA PHE A 489 1.12 6.96 10.09
C PHE A 489 1.78 8.04 9.20
N ALA A 490 2.66 7.63 8.29
CA ALA A 490 3.37 8.47 7.34
C ALA A 490 2.44 9.01 6.24
N ASN A 491 2.64 10.26 5.81
CA ASN A 491 1.97 10.79 4.63
C ASN A 491 2.67 10.37 3.34
N GLN A 492 3.99 10.14 3.39
CA GLN A 492 4.80 9.75 2.25
C GLN A 492 5.80 8.65 2.64
N ILE A 493 5.87 7.60 1.83
CA ILE A 493 6.92 6.57 1.89
C ILE A 493 7.60 6.53 0.54
N ARG A 494 8.82 7.07 0.46
CA ARG A 494 9.60 7.18 -0.78
C ARG A 494 10.82 6.28 -0.72
N THR A 495 11.03 5.51 -1.77
CA THR A 495 12.21 4.69 -1.97
C THR A 495 12.75 4.86 -3.38
N THR A 496 14.08 4.76 -3.55
CA THR A 496 14.70 4.71 -4.88
C THR A 496 14.74 3.30 -5.46
N GLY A 497 14.24 2.31 -4.73
CA GLY A 497 14.02 0.91 -5.09
C GLY A 497 12.68 0.40 -4.56
N GLU A 498 12.58 -0.91 -4.32
CA GLU A 498 11.34 -1.59 -3.92
C GLU A 498 10.98 -1.40 -2.45
N GLN A 499 9.69 -1.58 -2.17
CA GLN A 499 9.09 -1.58 -0.84
C GLN A 499 8.36 -2.91 -0.61
N THR A 500 8.68 -3.61 0.47
CA THR A 500 8.05 -4.89 0.80
C THR A 500 7.46 -4.83 2.20
N PHE A 501 6.21 -5.27 2.31
CA PHE A 501 5.45 -5.35 3.55
C PHE A 501 4.76 -6.70 3.63
N GLU A 502 4.90 -7.41 4.76
CA GLU A 502 4.13 -8.63 4.98
C GLU A 502 2.65 -8.30 5.23
N GLU A 503 2.33 -7.45 6.19
CA GLU A 503 0.97 -6.91 6.37
C GLU A 503 1.01 -5.40 6.61
N MET A 504 -0.04 -4.67 6.21
CA MET A 504 -0.05 -3.22 6.30
C MET A 504 -1.39 -2.67 6.80
N SER A 505 -1.35 -1.74 7.75
CA SER A 505 -2.48 -0.93 8.20
C SER A 505 -2.12 0.55 8.12
N VAL A 506 -2.87 1.30 7.31
CA VAL A 506 -2.65 2.72 7.03
C VAL A 506 -3.63 3.56 7.85
N PHE A 507 -3.10 4.51 8.61
CA PHE A 507 -3.84 5.36 9.54
C PHE A 507 -3.87 6.85 9.12
N ALA A 508 -3.25 7.20 7.99
CA ALA A 508 -3.24 8.54 7.40
C ALA A 508 -3.42 8.46 5.87
N GLU A 509 -3.67 9.58 5.20
CA GLU A 509 -3.60 9.61 3.73
C GLU A 509 -2.13 9.42 3.30
N THR A 510 -1.82 8.30 2.65
CA THR A 510 -0.42 7.91 2.39
C THR A 510 -0.16 7.75 0.90
N THR A 511 0.96 8.31 0.44
CA THR A 511 1.54 8.00 -0.88
C THR A 511 2.78 7.13 -0.73
N PHE A 512 2.79 5.98 -1.40
CA PHE A 512 3.95 5.11 -1.57
C PHE A 512 4.57 5.41 -2.93
N GLN A 513 5.86 5.74 -2.96
CA GLN A 513 6.60 6.00 -4.18
C GLN A 513 7.86 5.15 -4.18
N GLY A 514 7.92 4.14 -5.04
CA GLY A 514 9.09 3.29 -5.22
C GLY A 514 9.48 3.21 -6.69
N SER A 515 10.56 2.50 -6.97
CA SER A 515 10.89 2.11 -8.35
C SER A 515 11.21 0.63 -8.41
N ASP A 516 10.64 -0.05 -9.40
CA ASP A 516 11.00 -1.39 -9.81
C ASP A 516 12.52 -1.47 -10.14
N LYS A 517 13.22 -2.45 -9.54
CA LYS A 517 14.62 -2.76 -9.83
C LYS A 517 14.83 -4.10 -10.52
N ASP A 518 13.89 -5.02 -10.45
CA ASP A 518 14.02 -6.39 -10.95
C ASP A 518 13.42 -6.59 -12.36
N GLY A 519 12.64 -5.60 -12.83
CA GLY A 519 12.05 -5.53 -14.16
C GLY A 519 10.64 -6.11 -14.28
N ASP A 520 9.96 -6.39 -13.17
CA ASP A 520 8.60 -6.95 -13.14
C ASP A 520 7.47 -5.90 -13.16
N GLU A 521 7.81 -4.61 -13.22
CA GLU A 521 6.94 -3.42 -13.18
C GLU A 521 6.28 -3.14 -11.82
N ILE A 522 6.67 -3.84 -10.75
CA ILE A 522 6.16 -3.67 -9.39
C ILE A 522 7.21 -2.99 -8.50
N ALA A 523 6.79 -1.93 -7.81
CA ALA A 523 7.63 -1.21 -6.86
C ALA A 523 7.22 -1.47 -5.40
N VAL A 524 5.98 -1.88 -5.16
CA VAL A 524 5.43 -2.11 -3.82
C VAL A 524 4.79 -3.49 -3.72
N HIS A 525 5.30 -4.30 -2.79
CA HIS A 525 4.84 -5.65 -2.48
C HIS A 525 4.09 -5.65 -1.15
N VAL A 526 2.82 -6.05 -1.16
CA VAL A 526 2.04 -6.30 0.07
C VAL A 526 1.62 -7.75 0.12
N GLY A 527 2.28 -8.53 0.99
CA GLY A 527 2.15 -9.99 1.07
C GLY A 527 0.82 -10.49 1.67
N GLY A 528 0.23 -9.68 2.54
CA GLY A 528 -0.94 -10.02 3.35
C GLY A 528 -2.00 -8.92 3.30
N PRO A 529 -2.84 -8.78 4.34
CA PRO A 529 -3.91 -7.79 4.33
C PRO A 529 -3.40 -6.35 4.30
N LEU A 530 -4.11 -5.50 3.55
CA LEU A 530 -3.94 -4.04 3.54
C LEU A 530 -5.19 -3.37 4.14
N GLY A 531 -5.08 -2.82 5.35
CA GLY A 531 -6.16 -2.05 5.99
C GLY A 531 -6.00 -0.56 5.76
N GLY A 532 -6.99 0.12 5.17
CA GLY A 532 -6.91 1.56 4.90
C GLY A 532 -7.45 2.48 5.99
N GLY A 533 -8.19 1.98 6.98
CA GLY A 533 -8.80 2.79 8.04
C GLY A 533 -9.80 3.88 7.57
N GLY A 534 -10.19 3.86 6.29
CA GLY A 534 -10.98 4.88 5.61
C GLY A 534 -10.16 5.94 4.87
N ASN A 535 -8.83 5.85 4.90
CA ASN A 535 -7.91 6.81 4.29
C ASN A 535 -7.67 6.52 2.80
N ASP A 536 -7.29 7.56 2.07
CA ASP A 536 -6.86 7.45 0.69
C ASP A 536 -5.43 6.89 0.63
N ILE A 537 -5.21 5.90 -0.25
CA ILE A 537 -3.91 5.27 -0.47
C ILE A 537 -3.52 5.47 -1.92
N THR A 538 -2.34 6.03 -2.15
CA THR A 538 -1.80 6.25 -3.49
C THR A 538 -0.49 5.49 -3.65
N PHE A 539 -0.41 4.64 -4.66
CA PHE A 539 0.82 4.02 -5.14
C PHE A 539 1.30 4.78 -6.39
N GLN A 540 2.50 5.35 -6.34
CA GLN A 540 3.23 5.95 -7.45
C GLN A 540 4.29 4.97 -7.90
N GLY A 541 3.97 4.16 -8.91
CA GLY A 541 4.69 2.93 -9.25
C GLY A 541 3.78 1.71 -9.16
N GLY A 542 4.26 0.56 -9.65
CA GLY A 542 3.46 -0.66 -9.62
C GLY A 542 3.28 -1.21 -8.22
N VAL A 543 2.16 -1.86 -7.97
CA VAL A 543 1.82 -2.48 -6.70
C VAL A 543 1.23 -3.86 -6.94
N ILE A 544 1.65 -4.83 -6.14
CA ILE A 544 1.01 -6.14 -6.06
C ILE A 544 0.42 -6.35 -4.67
N LEU A 545 -0.84 -6.78 -4.67
CA LEU A 545 -1.59 -7.10 -3.45
C LEU A 545 -1.85 -8.60 -3.46
N LEU A 546 -1.21 -9.31 -2.53
CA LEU A 546 -1.37 -10.76 -2.38
C LEU A 546 -2.51 -11.12 -1.42
N GLY A 547 -2.84 -10.24 -0.48
CA GLY A 547 -3.95 -10.41 0.47
C GLY A 547 -5.16 -9.51 0.20
N THR A 548 -6.07 -9.45 1.17
CA THR A 548 -7.28 -8.61 1.10
C THR A 548 -6.97 -7.15 1.45
N ALA A 549 -7.29 -6.23 0.55
CA ALA A 549 -7.23 -4.80 0.76
C ALA A 549 -8.62 -4.25 1.13
N SER A 550 -8.78 -3.70 2.32
CA SER A 550 -10.11 -3.36 2.86
C SER A 550 -10.13 -2.06 3.63
N HIS A 551 -11.34 -1.50 3.77
CA HIS A 551 -11.56 -0.23 4.47
C HIS A 551 -10.70 0.91 3.88
N ILE A 552 -10.57 0.98 2.56
CA ILE A 552 -9.82 2.05 1.88
C ILE A 552 -10.79 3.17 1.46
N GLY A 553 -10.35 4.42 1.55
CA GLY A 553 -10.97 5.57 0.90
C GLY A 553 -10.85 5.43 -0.62
N ALA A 554 -10.17 6.37 -1.29
CA ALA A 554 -9.73 6.17 -2.66
C ALA A 554 -8.45 5.33 -2.71
N LEU A 555 -8.42 4.31 -3.56
CA LEU A 555 -7.20 3.61 -3.93
C LEU A 555 -6.75 4.10 -5.31
N THR A 556 -5.56 4.67 -5.39
CA THR A 556 -4.97 5.11 -6.65
C THR A 556 -3.68 4.37 -6.92
N ALA A 557 -3.55 3.72 -8.07
CA ALA A 557 -2.30 3.19 -8.58
C ALA A 557 -1.92 3.96 -9.85
N SER A 558 -0.77 4.63 -9.84
CA SER A 558 -0.40 5.62 -10.86
C SER A 558 0.85 5.27 -11.65
N HIS A 559 0.87 5.70 -12.91
CA HIS A 559 1.90 5.47 -13.90
C HIS A 559 3.29 5.97 -13.46
N PRO A 560 4.41 5.32 -13.89
CA PRO A 560 4.50 4.06 -14.63
C PRO A 560 4.47 2.87 -13.67
N GLY A 561 3.38 2.10 -13.67
CA GLY A 561 3.24 1.00 -12.72
C GLY A 561 2.04 0.13 -13.00
N SER A 562 2.16 -1.17 -12.74
CA SER A 562 1.05 -2.11 -12.86
C SER A 562 0.31 -2.27 -11.53
N LEU A 563 -1.02 -2.40 -11.54
CA LEU A 563 -1.76 -2.99 -10.41
C LEU A 563 -1.88 -4.48 -10.65
N ALA A 564 -1.34 -5.31 -9.75
CA ALA A 564 -1.47 -6.75 -9.80
C ALA A 564 -2.24 -7.30 -8.59
N LEU A 565 -3.29 -8.06 -8.87
CA LEU A 565 -4.07 -8.83 -7.92
C LEU A 565 -3.92 -10.31 -8.25
N VAL A 566 -3.59 -11.13 -7.26
CA VAL A 566 -3.52 -12.60 -7.43
C VAL A 566 -4.85 -13.26 -7.13
N ASN A 567 -4.97 -14.55 -7.46
CA ASN A 567 -6.14 -15.34 -7.07
C ASN A 567 -6.33 -15.30 -5.54
N GLU A 568 -7.57 -15.16 -5.09
CA GLU A 568 -7.98 -14.98 -3.67
C GLU A 568 -7.72 -13.60 -3.05
N SER A 569 -7.01 -12.70 -3.74
CA SER A 569 -6.93 -11.28 -3.32
C SER A 569 -8.28 -10.57 -3.54
N SER A 570 -8.50 -9.47 -2.84
CA SER A 570 -9.67 -8.62 -3.09
C SER A 570 -9.42 -7.18 -2.69
N ILE A 571 -10.12 -6.24 -3.33
CA ILE A 571 -10.12 -4.82 -2.98
C ILE A 571 -11.52 -4.41 -2.53
N SER A 572 -11.61 -3.72 -1.39
CA SER A 572 -12.79 -3.02 -0.90
C SER A 572 -12.43 -1.57 -0.58
N ALA A 573 -12.86 -0.66 -1.46
CA ALA A 573 -12.51 0.76 -1.39
C ALA A 573 -13.71 1.68 -1.70
N THR A 574 -13.60 2.97 -1.40
CA THR A 574 -14.58 3.97 -1.84
C THR A 574 -14.52 4.18 -3.35
N SER A 575 -13.32 4.26 -3.94
CA SER A 575 -13.12 4.32 -5.40
C SER A 575 -11.77 3.73 -5.78
N LEU A 576 -11.62 3.34 -7.04
CA LEU A 576 -10.37 2.82 -7.60
C LEU A 576 -10.02 3.57 -8.89
N LEU A 577 -8.80 4.09 -8.96
CA LEU A 577 -8.21 4.67 -10.16
C LEU A 577 -6.87 3.99 -10.46
N VAL A 578 -6.77 3.35 -11.62
CA VAL A 578 -5.53 2.73 -12.10
C VAL A 578 -5.09 3.40 -13.40
N ASN A 579 -3.96 4.09 -13.35
CA ASN A 579 -3.32 4.72 -14.48
C ASN A 579 -2.08 3.88 -14.88
N GLY A 580 -2.32 2.67 -15.37
CA GLY A 580 -1.28 1.70 -15.70
C GLY A 580 -1.89 0.36 -16.07
N ARG A 581 -1.08 -0.55 -16.62
CA ARG A 581 -1.53 -1.92 -16.92
C ARG A 581 -2.06 -2.59 -15.66
N THR A 582 -3.13 -3.37 -15.80
CA THR A 582 -3.76 -4.02 -14.64
C THR A 582 -3.82 -5.52 -14.86
N ARG A 583 -3.47 -6.30 -13.84
CA ARG A 583 -3.68 -7.75 -13.78
C ARG A 583 -4.68 -8.06 -12.68
N LEU A 584 -5.87 -8.52 -13.04
CA LEU A 584 -6.94 -8.84 -12.09
C LEU A 584 -7.06 -10.35 -11.94
N GLY A 585 -6.66 -10.88 -10.79
CA GLY A 585 -6.99 -12.23 -10.34
C GLY A 585 -7.98 -12.28 -9.16
N GLY A 586 -8.29 -11.13 -8.57
CA GLY A 586 -9.15 -10.99 -7.40
C GLY A 586 -10.33 -10.05 -7.61
N ASP A 587 -11.34 -10.17 -6.74
CA ASP A 587 -12.56 -9.36 -6.81
C ASP A 587 -12.30 -7.90 -6.39
N VAL A 588 -12.98 -6.95 -7.04
CA VAL A 588 -12.88 -5.53 -6.72
C VAL A 588 -14.27 -4.96 -6.44
N THR A 589 -14.50 -4.57 -5.20
CA THR A 589 -15.72 -3.90 -4.75
C THR A 589 -15.45 -2.45 -4.40
N THR A 590 -16.19 -1.54 -5.03
CA THR A 590 -16.20 -0.13 -4.65
C THR A 590 -17.62 0.41 -4.53
N VAL A 591 -17.83 1.42 -3.68
CA VAL A 591 -19.12 2.14 -3.65
C VAL A 591 -19.19 3.24 -4.69
N GLY A 592 -18.06 3.87 -4.99
CA GLY A 592 -17.83 4.85 -6.05
C GLY A 592 -17.25 4.20 -7.30
N ARG A 593 -16.67 5.03 -8.18
CA ARG A 593 -16.16 4.65 -9.50
C ARG A 593 -14.94 3.72 -9.44
N GLN A 594 -14.88 2.78 -10.39
CA GLN A 594 -13.67 2.05 -10.80
C GLN A 594 -13.24 2.52 -12.19
N SER A 595 -11.97 2.91 -12.34
CA SER A 595 -11.42 3.38 -13.62
C SER A 595 -10.06 2.75 -13.88
N TYR A 596 -10.00 1.99 -14.97
CA TYR A 596 -8.79 1.39 -15.51
C TYR A 596 -8.45 2.11 -16.81
N LEU A 597 -7.36 2.89 -16.82
CA LEU A 597 -7.04 3.79 -17.93
C LEU A 597 -6.18 3.15 -19.02
N GLU A 598 -5.57 1.99 -18.75
CA GLU A 598 -4.80 1.22 -19.73
C GLU A 598 -5.35 -0.20 -19.88
N ALA A 599 -4.58 -1.10 -20.50
CA ALA A 599 -4.97 -2.48 -20.74
C ALA A 599 -5.12 -3.29 -19.44
N VAL A 600 -6.14 -4.14 -19.40
CA VAL A 600 -6.47 -5.01 -18.27
C VAL A 600 -6.40 -6.46 -18.72
N VAL A 601 -5.67 -7.27 -17.96
CA VAL A 601 -5.54 -8.71 -18.14
C VAL A 601 -6.22 -9.41 -16.98
N ILE A 602 -7.15 -10.30 -17.29
CA ILE A 602 -7.85 -11.14 -16.31
C ILE A 602 -7.09 -12.45 -16.15
N THR A 603 -6.59 -12.76 -14.96
CA THR A 603 -5.76 -13.95 -14.68
C THR A 603 -6.50 -15.07 -13.94
N SER A 604 -7.70 -14.78 -13.43
CA SER A 604 -8.65 -15.76 -12.87
C SER A 604 -10.06 -15.17 -12.89
N ASP A 605 -11.06 -15.93 -12.47
CA ASP A 605 -12.44 -15.42 -12.39
C ASP A 605 -12.51 -14.17 -11.49
N VAL A 606 -13.09 -13.09 -12.01
CA VAL A 606 -13.16 -11.78 -11.32
C VAL A 606 -14.60 -11.25 -11.30
N LEU A 607 -15.03 -10.79 -10.13
CA LEU A 607 -16.22 -9.96 -9.93
C LEU A 607 -15.82 -8.50 -9.67
N LEU A 608 -16.36 -7.60 -10.48
CA LEU A 608 -16.29 -6.15 -10.27
C LEU A 608 -17.64 -5.61 -9.81
N SER A 609 -17.70 -5.05 -8.61
CA SER A 609 -18.91 -4.44 -8.04
C SER A 609 -18.70 -2.96 -7.81
N THR A 610 -19.49 -2.09 -8.47
CA THR A 610 -19.25 -0.64 -8.47
C THR A 610 -20.51 0.19 -8.75
N SER A 611 -20.42 1.51 -8.60
CA SER A 611 -21.39 2.42 -9.23
C SER A 611 -21.06 2.59 -10.70
N ASP A 612 -19.96 3.26 -11.03
CA ASP A 612 -19.48 3.43 -12.40
C ASP A 612 -18.22 2.59 -12.68
N LEU A 613 -18.16 1.92 -13.83
CA LEU A 613 -16.98 1.22 -14.32
C LEU A 613 -16.48 1.86 -15.60
N THR A 614 -15.18 2.02 -15.74
CA THR A 614 -14.56 2.44 -17.00
C THR A 614 -13.33 1.61 -17.29
N PHE A 615 -13.34 0.92 -18.43
CA PHE A 615 -12.16 0.37 -19.07
C PHE A 615 -11.83 1.24 -20.29
N SER A 616 -10.67 1.91 -20.25
CA SER A 616 -10.22 2.77 -21.36
C SER A 616 -9.38 2.01 -22.38
N GLY A 617 -8.66 0.97 -21.94
CA GLY A 617 -7.87 0.08 -22.79
C GLY A 617 -8.58 -1.23 -23.14
N THR A 618 -7.81 -2.21 -23.62
CA THR A 618 -8.31 -3.57 -23.89
C THR A 618 -8.60 -4.31 -22.59
N VAL A 619 -9.53 -5.27 -22.64
CA VAL A 619 -9.77 -6.22 -21.53
C VAL A 619 -9.65 -7.62 -22.09
N ASP A 620 -8.59 -8.33 -21.74
CA ASP A 620 -8.28 -9.64 -22.30
C ASP A 620 -8.03 -10.66 -21.17
N ASP A 621 -8.11 -11.94 -21.50
CA ASP A 621 -7.62 -13.03 -20.66
C ASP A 621 -6.08 -13.03 -20.61
N ASP A 622 -5.48 -13.81 -19.72
CA ASP A 622 -4.02 -13.99 -19.65
C ASP A 622 -3.45 -14.85 -20.80
N GLY A 623 -4.35 -15.41 -21.63
CA GLY A 623 -4.01 -16.18 -22.81
C GLY A 623 -3.61 -17.62 -22.53
N VAL A 624 -3.77 -18.12 -21.30
CA VAL A 624 -3.50 -19.51 -20.94
C VAL A 624 -4.69 -20.41 -21.37
N PRO A 625 -4.57 -21.22 -22.45
CA PRO A 625 -5.75 -21.85 -23.06
C PRO A 625 -6.45 -22.89 -22.19
N SER A 626 -5.77 -23.42 -21.17
CA SER A 626 -6.31 -24.42 -20.24
C SER A 626 -7.15 -23.82 -19.10
N THR A 627 -7.04 -22.52 -18.87
CA THR A 627 -7.62 -21.83 -17.70
C THR A 627 -8.21 -20.47 -18.09
N PRO A 628 -9.09 -20.38 -19.11
CA PRO A 628 -9.70 -19.11 -19.46
C PRO A 628 -10.61 -18.62 -18.32
N SER A 629 -10.64 -17.31 -18.13
CA SER A 629 -11.19 -16.61 -16.98
C SER A 629 -12.55 -15.96 -17.27
N ARG A 630 -13.42 -15.89 -16.26
CA ARG A 630 -14.73 -15.21 -16.33
C ARG A 630 -14.63 -13.79 -15.79
N LEU A 631 -15.27 -12.84 -16.48
CA LEU A 631 -15.46 -11.49 -15.95
C LEU A 631 -16.95 -11.26 -15.67
N THR A 632 -17.26 -10.98 -14.40
CA THR A 632 -18.60 -10.58 -13.95
C THR A 632 -18.57 -9.13 -13.50
N ILE A 633 -19.47 -8.30 -14.03
CA ILE A 633 -19.58 -6.89 -13.73
C ILE A 633 -20.96 -6.60 -13.13
N SER A 634 -20.99 -6.05 -11.93
CA SER A 634 -22.19 -5.54 -11.26
C SER A 634 -22.04 -4.04 -11.06
N SER A 635 -22.58 -3.26 -12.00
CA SER A 635 -22.58 -1.78 -11.94
C SER A 635 -23.99 -1.25 -11.76
N THR A 636 -24.17 -0.34 -10.79
CA THR A 636 -25.46 0.35 -10.57
C THR A 636 -25.60 1.64 -11.40
N GLY A 637 -24.49 2.18 -11.89
CA GLY A 637 -24.38 3.32 -12.80
C GLY A 637 -23.95 2.89 -14.20
N VAL A 638 -22.98 3.58 -14.79
CA VAL A 638 -22.51 3.29 -16.16
C VAL A 638 -21.29 2.38 -16.15
N ALA A 639 -21.32 1.27 -16.89
CA ALA A 639 -20.13 0.49 -17.22
C ALA A 639 -19.71 0.72 -18.67
N SER A 640 -18.60 1.42 -18.87
CA SER A 640 -18.08 1.80 -20.19
C SER A 640 -16.90 0.94 -20.61
N LEU A 641 -17.03 0.25 -21.75
CA LEU A 641 -15.97 -0.50 -22.42
C LEU A 641 -15.50 0.31 -23.64
N ALA A 642 -14.42 1.07 -23.47
CA ALA A 642 -13.90 1.94 -24.53
C ALA A 642 -13.02 1.18 -25.54
N GLY A 643 -12.24 0.20 -25.06
CA GLY A 643 -11.42 -0.68 -25.90
C GLY A 643 -12.06 -2.06 -26.11
N PRO A 644 -11.51 -2.86 -27.05
CA PRO A 644 -12.01 -4.19 -27.35
C PRO A 644 -11.84 -5.14 -26.15
N VAL A 645 -12.80 -6.05 -26.00
CA VAL A 645 -12.78 -7.10 -24.98
C VAL A 645 -12.54 -8.46 -25.62
N GLY A 646 -11.51 -9.18 -25.19
CA GLY A 646 -11.16 -10.50 -25.68
C GLY A 646 -10.64 -10.54 -27.12
N GLY A 647 -10.20 -9.40 -27.66
CA GLY A 647 -9.69 -9.29 -29.02
C GLY A 647 -8.33 -9.96 -29.23
N THR A 648 -7.48 -10.01 -28.19
CA THR A 648 -6.19 -10.72 -28.25
C THR A 648 -6.23 -12.08 -27.55
N ALA A 649 -6.89 -12.13 -26.38
CA ALA A 649 -7.12 -13.36 -25.64
C ALA A 649 -8.58 -13.37 -25.14
N PRO A 650 -9.47 -14.15 -25.78
CA PRO A 650 -10.89 -14.17 -25.43
C PRO A 650 -11.15 -14.69 -24.01
N LEU A 651 -12.00 -13.97 -23.27
CA LEU A 651 -12.47 -14.41 -21.95
C LEU A 651 -13.32 -15.69 -22.05
N LEU A 652 -13.38 -16.48 -20.98
CA LEU A 652 -14.32 -17.62 -20.90
C LEU A 652 -15.78 -17.14 -20.98
N SER A 653 -16.14 -16.07 -20.28
CA SER A 653 -17.47 -15.46 -20.36
C SER A 653 -17.44 -14.03 -19.86
N LEU A 654 -18.34 -13.20 -20.39
CA LEU A 654 -18.59 -11.85 -19.91
C LEU A 654 -20.03 -11.74 -19.43
N THR A 655 -20.23 -11.34 -18.18
CA THR A 655 -21.58 -11.19 -17.59
C THR A 655 -21.73 -9.83 -16.95
N PHE A 656 -22.70 -9.04 -17.41
CA PHE A 656 -23.23 -7.88 -16.71
C PHE A 656 -24.44 -8.31 -15.88
N VAL A 657 -24.35 -8.19 -14.56
CA VAL A 657 -25.45 -8.49 -13.63
C VAL A 657 -26.48 -7.37 -13.72
N SER A 658 -27.77 -7.73 -13.70
CA SER A 658 -28.85 -6.74 -13.66
C SER A 658 -28.87 -6.02 -12.31
N ALA A 659 -28.34 -4.80 -12.29
CA ALA A 659 -28.21 -3.97 -11.10
C ALA A 659 -28.80 -2.55 -11.29
N GLY A 660 -29.49 -2.33 -12.43
CA GLY A 660 -30.17 -1.06 -12.76
C GLY A 660 -29.30 -0.03 -13.48
N GLY A 661 -28.06 -0.39 -13.82
CA GLY A 661 -27.12 0.45 -14.57
C GLY A 661 -27.28 0.37 -16.10
N THR A 662 -26.33 0.97 -16.82
CA THR A 662 -26.22 0.92 -18.30
C THR A 662 -24.83 0.48 -18.72
N THR A 663 -24.74 -0.50 -19.63
CA THR A 663 -23.49 -0.90 -20.28
C THR A 663 -23.29 -0.07 -21.54
N LYS A 664 -22.16 0.62 -21.67
CA LYS A 664 -21.75 1.34 -22.90
C LYS A 664 -20.67 0.58 -23.63
N LEU A 665 -20.87 0.32 -24.92
CA LEU A 665 -19.89 -0.31 -25.80
C LEU A 665 -19.41 0.68 -26.86
N LEU A 666 -18.09 0.81 -26.97
CA LEU A 666 -17.42 1.60 -28.01
C LEU A 666 -16.54 0.72 -28.91
N SER A 667 -16.50 -0.59 -28.68
CA SER A 667 -15.64 -1.54 -29.37
C SER A 667 -16.18 -2.97 -29.24
N ASP A 668 -15.61 -3.86 -30.04
CA ASP A 668 -16.01 -5.26 -30.16
C ASP A 668 -15.76 -6.08 -28.88
N VAL A 669 -16.55 -7.15 -28.72
CA VAL A 669 -16.42 -8.10 -27.61
C VAL A 669 -16.38 -9.53 -28.15
N THR A 670 -15.32 -10.25 -27.85
CA THR A 670 -15.14 -11.67 -28.20
C THR A 670 -14.95 -12.52 -26.94
N THR A 671 -15.69 -13.60 -26.82
CA THR A 671 -15.59 -14.56 -25.71
C THR A 671 -15.62 -16.00 -26.22
N ILE A 672 -15.00 -16.92 -25.48
CA ILE A 672 -15.08 -18.36 -25.77
C ILE A 672 -16.48 -18.90 -25.45
N GLY A 673 -17.01 -18.49 -24.29
CA GLY A 673 -18.31 -18.86 -23.77
C GLY A 673 -19.32 -17.71 -23.78
N SER A 674 -20.39 -17.87 -23.00
CA SER A 674 -21.56 -16.99 -23.09
C SER A 674 -21.25 -15.52 -22.79
N GLN A 675 -21.97 -14.63 -23.47
CA GLN A 675 -22.08 -13.23 -23.11
C GLN A 675 -23.49 -12.94 -22.60
N ILE A 676 -23.58 -12.27 -21.45
CA ILE A 676 -24.86 -11.90 -20.81
C ILE A 676 -24.85 -10.41 -20.50
N TYR A 677 -25.77 -9.66 -21.10
CA TYR A 677 -25.99 -8.25 -20.86
C TYR A 677 -27.28 -8.08 -20.03
N GLY A 678 -27.13 -8.02 -18.71
CA GLY A 678 -28.25 -7.93 -17.76
C GLY A 678 -28.82 -6.52 -17.53
N ASN A 679 -28.06 -5.50 -17.92
CA ASN A 679 -28.40 -4.08 -17.86
C ASN A 679 -28.78 -3.56 -19.26
N ASP A 680 -29.34 -2.35 -19.34
CA ASP A 680 -29.55 -1.66 -20.62
C ASP A 680 -28.21 -1.54 -21.37
N LEU A 681 -28.22 -1.79 -22.68
CA LEU A 681 -27.04 -1.71 -23.53
C LEU A 681 -27.12 -0.45 -24.42
N LEU A 682 -26.09 0.38 -24.39
CA LEU A 682 -25.95 1.56 -25.23
C LEU A 682 -24.74 1.43 -26.16
N LEU A 683 -24.96 1.52 -27.47
CA LEU A 683 -23.90 1.53 -28.47
C LEU A 683 -23.43 2.96 -28.73
N CYS A 684 -22.13 3.17 -28.62
CA CYS A 684 -21.46 4.45 -28.89
C CYS A 684 -20.53 4.37 -30.12
N ALA A 685 -20.51 3.21 -30.78
CA ALA A 685 -19.80 2.90 -32.02
C ALA A 685 -20.51 1.71 -32.68
N ASP A 686 -20.15 1.39 -33.92
CA ASP A 686 -20.50 0.10 -34.51
C ASP A 686 -19.78 -1.01 -33.73
N VAL A 687 -20.49 -2.08 -33.37
CA VAL A 687 -19.98 -3.13 -32.49
C VAL A 687 -20.31 -4.51 -33.03
N THR A 688 -19.32 -5.40 -33.03
CA THR A 688 -19.48 -6.84 -33.22
C THR A 688 -19.34 -7.58 -31.89
N LEU A 689 -20.35 -8.39 -31.54
CA LEU A 689 -20.38 -9.25 -30.36
C LEU A 689 -20.27 -10.72 -30.77
N GLN A 690 -19.16 -11.36 -30.41
CA GLN A 690 -18.87 -12.74 -30.79
C GLN A 690 -18.77 -13.68 -29.59
N SER A 691 -19.68 -14.65 -29.50
CA SER A 691 -19.63 -15.79 -28.58
C SER A 691 -19.22 -17.03 -29.36
N ILE A 692 -17.97 -17.49 -29.19
CA ILE A 692 -17.38 -18.50 -30.06
C ILE A 692 -18.12 -19.84 -29.93
N HIS A 693 -18.52 -20.30 -28.74
CA HIS A 693 -19.14 -21.64 -28.58
C HIS A 693 -20.53 -21.63 -27.94
N PHE A 694 -21.04 -20.48 -27.48
CA PHE A 694 -22.22 -20.43 -26.60
C PHE A 694 -23.21 -19.31 -26.99
N ASP A 695 -24.14 -19.04 -26.10
CA ASP A 695 -25.22 -18.07 -26.28
C ASP A 695 -24.75 -16.62 -26.13
N LEU A 696 -25.53 -15.71 -26.71
CA LEU A 696 -25.49 -14.27 -26.49
C LEU A 696 -26.88 -13.84 -26.01
N SER A 697 -26.96 -13.27 -24.81
CA SER A 697 -28.22 -12.94 -24.16
C SER A 697 -28.27 -11.48 -23.73
N PHE A 698 -29.31 -10.78 -24.15
CA PHE A 698 -29.64 -9.42 -23.73
C PHE A 698 -30.93 -9.47 -22.92
N LEU A 699 -30.85 -9.10 -21.64
CA LEU A 699 -31.99 -9.21 -20.72
C LEU A 699 -32.75 -7.90 -20.55
N ALA A 700 -32.24 -6.81 -21.11
CA ALA A 700 -32.83 -5.48 -21.10
C ALA A 700 -32.78 -4.86 -22.51
N LYS A 701 -33.11 -3.57 -22.64
CA LYS A 701 -33.16 -2.89 -23.93
C LYS A 701 -31.77 -2.62 -24.51
N ILE A 702 -31.71 -2.46 -25.83
CA ILE A 702 -30.51 -2.06 -26.57
C ILE A 702 -30.83 -0.78 -27.33
N ASP A 703 -30.01 0.25 -27.17
CA ASP A 703 -30.14 1.52 -27.86
C ASP A 703 -28.80 1.94 -28.50
N SER A 704 -28.85 2.84 -29.48
CA SER A 704 -27.66 3.60 -29.94
C SER A 704 -27.63 4.96 -29.28
N ASP A 705 -26.45 5.58 -29.19
CA ASP A 705 -26.35 6.97 -28.77
C ASP A 705 -27.26 7.87 -29.62
N THR A 706 -28.03 8.74 -28.97
CA THR A 706 -29.00 9.61 -29.65
C THR A 706 -28.38 10.58 -30.68
N SER A 707 -27.06 10.76 -30.67
CA SER A 707 -26.34 11.56 -31.67
C SER A 707 -26.10 10.83 -32.99
N GLN A 708 -26.08 9.50 -32.99
CA GLN A 708 -25.84 8.67 -34.17
C GLN A 708 -26.37 7.24 -33.98
N ALA A 709 -27.09 6.73 -34.98
CA ALA A 709 -27.50 5.34 -35.02
C ALA A 709 -26.31 4.44 -35.42
N TYR A 710 -25.98 3.46 -34.59
CA TYR A 710 -24.86 2.53 -34.79
C TYR A 710 -25.33 1.12 -35.13
N MET A 711 -24.51 0.39 -35.87
CA MET A 711 -24.74 -0.99 -36.26
C MET A 711 -24.38 -1.95 -35.13
N LEU A 712 -25.22 -2.98 -34.94
CA LEU A 712 -24.90 -4.13 -34.09
C LEU A 712 -24.76 -5.39 -34.94
N GLU A 713 -23.64 -6.08 -34.81
CA GLU A 713 -23.47 -7.44 -35.33
C GLU A 713 -23.36 -8.43 -34.17
N THR A 714 -24.09 -9.53 -34.25
CA THR A 714 -24.03 -10.61 -33.27
C THR A 714 -23.66 -11.92 -33.94
N ILE A 715 -22.67 -12.61 -33.39
CA ILE A 715 -22.16 -13.89 -33.89
C ILE A 715 -22.11 -14.87 -32.73
N ALA A 716 -23.02 -15.84 -32.70
CA ALA A 716 -23.08 -16.87 -31.67
C ALA A 716 -23.18 -18.26 -32.27
N GLN A 717 -22.33 -19.19 -31.81
CA GLN A 717 -22.58 -20.61 -32.09
C GLN A 717 -23.79 -21.14 -31.30
N GLY A 718 -24.21 -20.48 -30.21
CA GLY A 718 -25.43 -20.79 -29.48
C GLY A 718 -26.68 -20.09 -30.01
N ARG A 719 -27.56 -19.72 -29.08
CA ARG A 719 -28.75 -18.88 -29.30
C ARG A 719 -28.39 -17.40 -29.14
N VAL A 720 -29.02 -16.54 -29.92
CA VAL A 720 -29.08 -15.10 -29.66
C VAL A 720 -30.46 -14.78 -29.10
N PHE A 721 -30.52 -14.19 -27.90
CA PHE A 721 -31.78 -13.93 -27.19
C PHE A 721 -31.89 -12.46 -26.79
N PHE A 722 -32.95 -11.79 -27.23
CA PHE A 722 -33.28 -10.43 -26.83
C PHE A 722 -34.58 -10.44 -26.03
N ALA A 723 -34.50 -10.14 -24.73
CA ALA A 723 -35.67 -10.04 -23.86
C ALA A 723 -36.36 -8.66 -23.91
N GLY A 724 -35.58 -7.60 -24.14
CA GLY A 724 -36.04 -6.21 -24.23
C GLY A 724 -36.14 -5.69 -25.65
N ASP A 725 -36.52 -4.42 -25.78
CA ASP A 725 -36.63 -3.72 -27.06
C ASP A 725 -35.24 -3.45 -27.68
N ILE A 726 -35.19 -3.44 -29.00
CA ILE A 726 -34.01 -3.20 -29.83
C ILE A 726 -34.22 -1.90 -30.59
N GLY A 727 -33.53 -0.85 -30.19
CA GLY A 727 -33.77 0.51 -30.62
C GLY A 727 -35.08 1.04 -30.03
N SER A 728 -35.00 1.94 -29.07
CA SER A 728 -36.17 2.64 -28.56
C SER A 728 -36.42 3.93 -29.34
N ARG A 729 -37.69 4.31 -29.46
CA ARG A 729 -38.10 5.52 -30.19
C ARG A 729 -37.53 6.81 -29.56
N ASP A 730 -37.32 6.79 -28.24
CA ASP A 730 -36.83 7.94 -27.46
C ASP A 730 -35.35 7.79 -27.04
N GLY A 731 -34.78 6.57 -27.07
CA GLY A 731 -33.42 6.27 -26.59
C GLY A 731 -32.37 6.08 -27.68
N GLY A 732 -32.76 6.14 -28.96
CA GLY A 732 -31.85 6.05 -30.12
C GLY A 732 -32.02 4.73 -30.87
N ALA A 733 -32.65 4.80 -32.04
CA ALA A 733 -32.80 3.66 -32.95
C ALA A 733 -31.41 3.13 -33.38
N LEU A 734 -31.30 1.81 -33.59
CA LEU A 734 -30.06 1.24 -34.11
C LEU A 734 -29.90 1.57 -35.60
N GLY A 735 -28.67 1.73 -36.06
CA GLY A 735 -28.37 1.91 -37.49
C GLY A 735 -28.69 0.66 -38.31
N GLY A 736 -28.75 -0.50 -37.66
CA GLY A 736 -29.09 -1.78 -38.26
C GLY A 736 -28.66 -2.92 -37.35
N LEU A 737 -29.14 -4.13 -37.64
CA LEU A 737 -28.85 -5.33 -36.86
C LEU A 737 -28.51 -6.51 -37.77
N THR A 738 -27.35 -7.11 -37.54
CA THR A 738 -26.99 -8.41 -38.12
C THR A 738 -26.96 -9.47 -37.02
N VAL A 739 -27.66 -10.59 -37.25
CA VAL A 739 -27.71 -11.73 -36.33
C VAL A 739 -27.26 -13.00 -37.03
N VAL A 740 -26.20 -13.61 -36.52
CA VAL A 740 -25.71 -14.93 -36.91
C VAL A 740 -25.78 -15.85 -35.69
N ALA A 741 -26.74 -16.77 -35.70
CA ALA A 741 -26.94 -17.75 -34.63
C ALA A 741 -27.01 -19.16 -35.21
N THR A 742 -26.35 -20.19 -34.67
CA THR A 742 -26.51 -21.54 -35.26
C THR A 742 -27.78 -22.25 -34.80
N THR A 743 -28.38 -21.81 -33.68
CA THR A 743 -29.55 -22.49 -33.09
C THR A 743 -30.84 -21.67 -33.21
N SER A 744 -31.00 -20.61 -32.46
CA SER A 744 -32.25 -19.84 -32.44
C SER A 744 -32.05 -18.35 -32.22
N LEU A 745 -33.02 -17.57 -32.70
CA LEU A 745 -33.23 -16.15 -32.41
C LEU A 745 -34.63 -15.96 -31.81
N SER A 746 -34.73 -15.16 -30.75
CA SER A 746 -36.00 -14.60 -30.26
C SER A 746 -35.82 -13.11 -29.95
N THR A 747 -36.73 -12.26 -30.44
CA THR A 747 -36.61 -10.80 -30.36
C THR A 747 -37.75 -10.13 -29.60
N GLY A 748 -37.45 -9.02 -28.91
CA GLY A 748 -38.44 -8.02 -28.51
C GLY A 748 -38.84 -7.11 -29.68
N THR A 749 -39.42 -5.94 -29.36
CA THR A 749 -39.76 -4.90 -30.36
C THR A 749 -38.49 -4.40 -31.03
N MET A 750 -38.53 -4.05 -32.31
CA MET A 750 -37.36 -3.57 -33.04
C MET A 750 -37.65 -2.26 -33.79
N ASN A 751 -36.75 -1.29 -33.67
CA ASN A 751 -36.76 -0.03 -34.41
C ASN A 751 -35.35 0.27 -34.95
N LEU A 752 -35.19 0.15 -36.26
CA LEU A 752 -33.94 0.33 -36.97
C LEU A 752 -34.02 1.47 -37.99
N GLN A 753 -32.94 2.24 -38.11
CA GLN A 753 -32.69 3.18 -39.20
C GLN A 753 -32.02 2.53 -40.42
N GLY A 754 -31.84 1.22 -40.40
CA GLY A 754 -31.23 0.51 -41.51
C GLY A 754 -31.55 -0.98 -41.48
N PRO A 755 -30.70 -1.83 -42.08
CA PRO A 755 -31.09 -3.19 -42.42
C PRO A 755 -31.17 -4.12 -41.22
N LEU A 756 -32.03 -5.13 -41.33
CA LEU A 756 -32.05 -6.32 -40.49
C LEU A 756 -31.61 -7.52 -41.32
N ALA A 757 -30.50 -8.15 -40.95
CA ALA A 757 -30.02 -9.38 -41.56
C ALA A 757 -29.97 -10.50 -40.50
N VAL A 758 -30.70 -11.59 -40.73
CA VAL A 758 -30.77 -12.73 -39.80
C VAL A 758 -30.38 -14.01 -40.51
N SER A 759 -29.41 -14.74 -39.96
CA SER A 759 -29.06 -16.10 -40.34
C SER A 759 -29.13 -17.00 -39.11
N ALA A 760 -30.16 -17.84 -39.01
CA ALA A 760 -30.28 -18.80 -37.93
C ALA A 760 -30.95 -20.12 -38.34
N ARG A 761 -30.97 -21.10 -37.44
CA ARG A 761 -31.84 -22.26 -37.64
C ARG A 761 -33.29 -21.87 -37.37
N ASP A 762 -33.66 -21.62 -36.12
CA ASP A 762 -35.02 -21.19 -35.77
C ASP A 762 -35.06 -19.68 -35.50
N VAL A 763 -36.01 -18.96 -36.07
CA VAL A 763 -36.15 -17.50 -35.93
C VAL A 763 -37.55 -17.19 -35.43
N ILE A 764 -37.67 -16.45 -34.34
CA ILE A 764 -38.96 -16.10 -33.73
C ILE A 764 -39.03 -14.59 -33.49
N PHE A 765 -39.95 -13.93 -34.16
CA PHE A 765 -40.37 -12.57 -33.85
C PHE A 765 -41.66 -12.60 -33.05
N VAL A 766 -41.66 -12.02 -31.86
CA VAL A 766 -42.86 -11.94 -30.99
C VAL A 766 -43.44 -10.54 -30.86
N ALA A 767 -42.74 -9.52 -31.39
CA ALA A 767 -43.13 -8.12 -31.35
C ALA A 767 -42.74 -7.42 -32.67
N SER A 768 -43.25 -6.21 -32.87
CA SER A 768 -43.17 -5.51 -34.15
C SER A 768 -41.74 -5.16 -34.57
N VAL A 769 -41.52 -5.09 -35.88
CA VAL A 769 -40.26 -4.66 -36.50
C VAL A 769 -40.54 -3.41 -37.35
N LEU A 770 -39.83 -2.32 -37.05
CA LEU A 770 -39.82 -1.10 -37.84
C LEU A 770 -38.43 -0.91 -38.46
N THR A 771 -38.37 -0.68 -39.76
CA THR A 771 -37.17 -0.19 -40.45
C THR A 771 -37.46 1.14 -41.14
N THR A 772 -36.46 2.00 -41.22
CA THR A 772 -36.51 3.30 -41.91
C THR A 772 -35.28 3.47 -42.79
N ASP A 773 -35.24 4.55 -43.60
CA ASP A 773 -34.11 4.92 -44.47
C ASP A 773 -33.69 3.83 -45.47
N GLY A 774 -34.64 3.13 -46.08
CA GLY A 774 -34.33 2.07 -47.03
C GLY A 774 -33.96 0.72 -46.41
N GLY A 775 -34.15 0.55 -45.10
CA GLY A 775 -33.70 -0.62 -44.33
C GLY A 775 -34.31 -1.95 -44.79
N ALA A 776 -33.56 -2.75 -45.54
CA ALA A 776 -34.00 -4.08 -45.98
C ALA A 776 -34.05 -5.09 -44.83
N VAL A 777 -35.01 -6.02 -44.89
CA VAL A 777 -35.10 -7.19 -44.00
C VAL A 777 -34.80 -8.46 -44.77
N SER A 778 -33.70 -9.13 -44.43
CA SER A 778 -33.30 -10.42 -45.02
C SER A 778 -33.21 -11.50 -43.94
N ILE A 779 -33.94 -12.59 -44.12
CA ILE A 779 -33.97 -13.72 -43.17
C ILE A 779 -33.61 -15.03 -43.87
N THR A 780 -32.55 -15.68 -43.40
CA THR A 780 -32.13 -17.02 -43.81
C THR A 780 -32.32 -17.99 -42.66
N ASN A 781 -33.50 -18.62 -42.59
CA ASN A 781 -33.81 -19.67 -41.61
C ASN A 781 -33.61 -21.08 -42.21
N SER A 782 -32.77 -21.91 -41.58
CA SER A 782 -32.65 -23.33 -41.95
C SER A 782 -33.67 -24.23 -41.26
N GLY A 783 -34.21 -23.79 -40.12
CA GLY A 783 -35.35 -24.33 -39.39
C GLY A 783 -36.58 -23.43 -39.55
N SER A 784 -37.40 -23.28 -38.51
CA SER A 784 -38.64 -22.50 -38.62
C SER A 784 -38.42 -21.00 -38.49
N LEU A 785 -38.97 -20.19 -39.39
CA LEU A 785 -39.25 -18.77 -39.13
C LEU A 785 -40.68 -18.66 -38.57
N THR A 786 -40.86 -17.95 -37.47
CA THR A 786 -42.18 -17.63 -36.89
C THR A 786 -42.29 -16.12 -36.74
N VAL A 787 -43.27 -15.55 -37.41
CA VAL A 787 -43.71 -14.15 -37.24
C VAL A 787 -45.05 -14.22 -36.51
N ALA A 788 -45.03 -13.99 -35.20
CA ALA A 788 -46.23 -14.10 -34.37
C ALA A 788 -47.26 -13.01 -34.69
N SER A 789 -48.50 -13.16 -34.22
CA SER A 789 -49.58 -12.18 -34.48
C SER A 789 -49.38 -10.81 -33.82
N GLY A 790 -48.47 -10.71 -32.85
CA GLY A 790 -48.02 -9.42 -32.32
C GLY A 790 -46.81 -8.81 -33.03
N ALA A 791 -46.28 -9.49 -34.05
CA ALA A 791 -45.04 -9.16 -34.73
C ALA A 791 -45.28 -8.59 -36.14
N ASP A 792 -45.96 -7.45 -36.22
CA ASP A 792 -46.15 -6.75 -37.49
C ASP A 792 -44.85 -6.10 -37.97
N PHE A 793 -44.60 -6.17 -39.27
CA PHE A 793 -43.41 -5.62 -39.92
C PHE A 793 -43.83 -4.37 -40.70
N ASP A 794 -43.31 -3.21 -40.34
CA ASP A 794 -43.48 -1.93 -41.05
C ASP A 794 -42.11 -1.51 -41.58
N LEU A 795 -41.90 -1.69 -42.89
CA LEU A 795 -40.56 -1.69 -43.47
C LEU A 795 -40.42 -0.60 -44.52
N ASP A 796 -39.28 0.11 -44.48
CA ASP A 796 -38.90 1.06 -45.52
C ASP A 796 -37.97 0.44 -46.57
N GLY A 797 -37.95 -0.90 -46.65
CA GLY A 797 -37.11 -1.66 -47.56
C GLY A 797 -37.70 -3.04 -47.85
N PRO A 798 -37.06 -3.82 -48.75
CA PRO A 798 -37.59 -5.12 -49.16
C PRO A 798 -37.57 -6.13 -48.02
N PHE A 799 -38.58 -6.99 -47.98
CA PHE A 799 -38.61 -8.18 -47.15
C PHE A 799 -38.23 -9.40 -48.00
N THR A 800 -37.17 -10.11 -47.62
CA THR A 800 -36.74 -11.34 -48.31
C THR A 800 -36.45 -12.47 -47.32
N GLN A 801 -37.22 -13.55 -47.41
CA GLN A 801 -36.95 -14.79 -46.71
C GLN A 801 -36.30 -15.79 -47.68
N THR A 802 -35.01 -16.10 -47.49
CA THR A 802 -34.19 -16.95 -48.39
C THR A 802 -33.87 -18.34 -47.80
N GLY A 803 -34.36 -18.61 -46.60
CA GLY A 803 -34.17 -19.89 -45.92
C GLY A 803 -35.00 -21.02 -46.53
N ASN A 804 -34.46 -22.23 -46.56
CA ASN A 804 -35.21 -23.42 -47.00
C ASN A 804 -36.21 -23.93 -45.94
N GLY A 805 -36.11 -23.45 -44.70
CA GLY A 805 -36.97 -23.88 -43.62
C GLY A 805 -38.37 -23.25 -43.69
N SER A 806 -39.35 -23.85 -43.00
CA SER A 806 -40.75 -23.40 -43.05
C SER A 806 -40.95 -22.03 -42.43
N VAL A 807 -41.87 -21.24 -43.00
CA VAL A 807 -42.30 -19.95 -42.47
C VAL A 807 -43.69 -20.09 -41.88
N HIS A 808 -43.87 -19.68 -40.63
CA HIS A 808 -45.16 -19.55 -39.94
C HIS A 808 -45.46 -18.06 -39.80
N LEU A 809 -46.44 -17.59 -40.57
CA LEU A 809 -46.75 -16.17 -40.67
C LEU A 809 -48.13 -15.89 -40.05
N ALA A 810 -48.14 -15.11 -38.97
CA ALA A 810 -49.35 -14.64 -38.29
C ALA A 810 -49.43 -13.11 -38.16
N GLY A 811 -48.29 -12.41 -38.26
CA GLY A 811 -48.23 -10.94 -38.29
C GLY A 811 -48.32 -10.38 -39.71
N ASP A 812 -48.65 -9.10 -39.81
CA ASP A 812 -48.75 -8.37 -41.09
C ASP A 812 -47.36 -7.92 -41.56
N ILE A 813 -47.20 -7.75 -42.88
CA ILE A 813 -45.99 -7.14 -43.47
C ILE A 813 -46.42 -6.00 -44.38
N THR A 814 -45.97 -4.80 -44.05
CA THR A 814 -46.14 -3.59 -44.84
C THR A 814 -44.78 -3.06 -45.29
N THR A 815 -44.63 -2.74 -46.56
CA THR A 815 -43.45 -2.05 -47.11
C THR A 815 -43.85 -0.71 -47.78
N THR A 816 -42.89 0.18 -48.00
CA THR A 816 -43.07 1.51 -48.63
C THR A 816 -42.77 1.50 -50.14
N GLY A 817 -43.22 0.47 -50.85
CA GLY A 817 -42.98 0.32 -52.29
C GLY A 817 -41.95 -0.73 -52.64
N ASP A 818 -41.55 -1.56 -51.68
CA ASP A 818 -40.55 -2.61 -51.87
C ASP A 818 -41.13 -4.02 -51.92
N GLU A 819 -40.35 -4.94 -52.50
CA GLU A 819 -40.77 -6.32 -52.72
C GLU A 819 -40.88 -7.12 -51.42
N ILE A 820 -41.88 -8.02 -51.37
CA ILE A 820 -42.04 -9.04 -50.33
C ILE A 820 -41.85 -10.41 -50.97
N THR A 821 -40.80 -11.14 -50.58
CA THR A 821 -40.47 -12.46 -51.14
C THR A 821 -40.33 -13.52 -50.05
N PHE A 822 -40.98 -14.67 -50.27
CA PHE A 822 -40.78 -15.91 -49.53
C PHE A 822 -40.24 -17.00 -50.46
N GLU A 823 -39.03 -17.48 -50.20
CA GLU A 823 -38.43 -18.61 -50.92
C GLU A 823 -38.86 -19.96 -50.34
N GLY A 824 -39.00 -20.04 -49.01
CA GLY A 824 -39.43 -21.23 -48.28
C GLY A 824 -40.95 -21.45 -48.28
N PRO A 825 -41.42 -22.65 -47.85
CA PRO A 825 -42.85 -22.93 -47.74
C PRO A 825 -43.48 -22.12 -46.60
N VAL A 826 -44.62 -21.49 -46.86
CA VAL A 826 -45.35 -20.62 -45.92
C VAL A 826 -46.61 -21.31 -45.40
N SER A 827 -46.80 -21.27 -44.09
CA SER A 827 -48.03 -21.65 -43.40
C SER A 827 -48.59 -20.43 -42.68
N LEU A 828 -49.82 -20.04 -43.03
CA LEU A 828 -50.53 -18.96 -42.34
C LEU A 828 -50.99 -19.47 -40.97
N ALA A 829 -50.47 -18.86 -39.91
CA ALA A 829 -50.72 -19.27 -38.53
C ALA A 829 -51.74 -18.34 -37.85
N GLU A 830 -52.57 -18.93 -36.98
CA GLU A 830 -53.64 -18.28 -36.19
C GLU A 830 -54.93 -17.90 -36.95
N ARG A 831 -56.06 -17.87 -36.21
CA ARG A 831 -57.40 -17.55 -36.74
C ARG A 831 -57.53 -16.03 -36.91
N GLY A 832 -57.01 -15.48 -38.00
CA GLY A 832 -57.03 -14.05 -38.29
C GLY A 832 -56.98 -13.70 -39.78
N PHE A 833 -56.82 -12.40 -40.04
CA PHE A 833 -56.51 -11.86 -41.36
C PHE A 833 -55.03 -11.50 -41.38
N ILE A 834 -54.25 -12.08 -42.29
CA ILE A 834 -52.88 -11.66 -42.57
C ILE A 834 -52.90 -10.68 -43.75
N SER A 835 -52.18 -9.57 -43.63
CA SER A 835 -52.02 -8.57 -44.69
C SER A 835 -50.57 -8.50 -45.16
N LEU A 836 -50.38 -8.60 -46.47
CA LEU A 836 -49.12 -8.25 -47.14
C LEU A 836 -49.37 -7.05 -48.05
N ASN A 837 -48.75 -5.91 -47.73
CA ASN A 837 -49.02 -4.64 -48.38
C ASN A 837 -47.73 -3.93 -48.77
N THR A 838 -47.50 -3.72 -50.06
CA THR A 838 -46.31 -3.00 -50.55
C THR A 838 -46.53 -1.50 -50.75
N THR A 839 -47.66 -0.95 -50.30
CA THR A 839 -48.06 0.45 -50.56
C THR A 839 -48.21 1.28 -49.29
N GLY A 840 -47.48 0.92 -48.22
CA GLY A 840 -47.64 1.47 -46.87
C GLY A 840 -47.59 2.99 -46.77
N ASP A 841 -46.77 3.64 -47.59
CA ASP A 841 -46.59 5.09 -47.65
C ASP A 841 -47.32 5.76 -48.84
N GLY A 842 -48.09 5.00 -49.62
CA GLY A 842 -48.80 5.47 -50.80
C GLY A 842 -47.96 5.49 -52.10
N THR A 843 -46.77 4.89 -52.10
CA THR A 843 -46.00 4.62 -53.33
C THR A 843 -46.72 3.61 -54.25
N PRO A 844 -46.31 3.50 -55.53
CA PRO A 844 -46.96 2.61 -56.50
C PRO A 844 -46.98 1.11 -56.15
N GLY A 845 -46.32 0.65 -55.09
CA GLY A 845 -46.25 -0.77 -54.74
C GLY A 845 -45.27 -1.59 -55.59
N SER A 846 -44.92 -2.77 -55.09
CA SER A 846 -43.97 -3.71 -55.71
C SER A 846 -44.46 -5.15 -55.58
N ALA A 847 -43.63 -6.11 -55.99
CA ALA A 847 -44.04 -7.50 -56.11
C ALA A 847 -44.27 -8.17 -54.74
N ILE A 848 -45.23 -9.11 -54.71
CA ILE A 848 -45.40 -10.08 -53.64
C ILE A 848 -45.21 -11.47 -54.23
N VAL A 849 -44.18 -12.19 -53.79
CA VAL A 849 -43.74 -13.43 -54.42
C VAL A 849 -43.70 -14.58 -53.41
N PHE A 850 -44.44 -15.64 -53.70
CA PHE A 850 -44.34 -16.93 -53.03
C PHE A 850 -43.71 -17.94 -53.98
N GLN A 851 -42.45 -18.31 -53.75
CA GLN A 851 -41.75 -19.26 -54.62
C GLN A 851 -42.11 -20.72 -54.31
N SER A 852 -42.48 -21.01 -53.05
CA SER A 852 -42.86 -22.34 -52.57
C SER A 852 -44.34 -22.42 -52.16
N THR A 853 -44.74 -23.50 -51.50
CA THR A 853 -46.14 -23.75 -51.12
C THR A 853 -46.65 -22.72 -50.13
N LEU A 854 -47.93 -22.38 -50.24
CA LEU A 854 -48.64 -21.52 -49.29
C LEU A 854 -49.87 -22.26 -48.77
N ASP A 855 -49.87 -22.64 -47.50
CA ASP A 855 -50.95 -23.38 -46.87
C ASP A 855 -51.48 -22.62 -45.64
N SER A 856 -52.64 -23.06 -45.16
CA SER A 856 -53.23 -22.59 -43.91
C SER A 856 -52.80 -23.53 -42.76
N SER A 857 -52.67 -23.04 -41.53
CA SER A 857 -52.32 -23.91 -40.39
C SER A 857 -53.46 -24.85 -40.01
N SER A 858 -54.71 -24.43 -40.27
CA SER A 858 -55.91 -25.20 -40.03
C SER A 858 -56.94 -25.01 -41.15
N HIS A 859 -57.42 -26.11 -41.74
CA HIS A 859 -58.22 -26.15 -42.98
C HIS A 859 -59.27 -25.02 -43.11
N GLY A 860 -59.01 -24.05 -43.99
CA GLY A 860 -59.94 -22.99 -44.38
C GLY A 860 -60.17 -21.88 -43.35
N ALA A 861 -59.31 -21.74 -42.35
CA ALA A 861 -59.51 -20.79 -41.24
C ALA A 861 -58.83 -19.43 -41.44
N GLU A 862 -57.67 -19.38 -42.11
CA GLU A 862 -56.80 -18.20 -42.15
C GLU A 862 -56.99 -17.41 -43.46
N ALA A 863 -57.44 -16.15 -43.35
CA ALA A 863 -57.69 -15.26 -44.49
C ALA A 863 -56.43 -14.45 -44.84
N LEU A 864 -56.23 -14.17 -46.13
CA LEU A 864 -55.05 -13.47 -46.64
C LEU A 864 -55.48 -12.26 -47.48
N THR A 865 -54.95 -11.08 -47.15
CA THR A 865 -55.12 -9.85 -47.93
C THR A 865 -53.81 -9.46 -48.56
N LEU A 866 -53.81 -9.18 -49.86
CA LEU A 866 -52.62 -8.83 -50.63
C LEU A 866 -52.84 -7.49 -51.34
N ASN A 867 -51.84 -6.62 -51.26
CA ASN A 867 -51.82 -5.36 -52.00
C ASN A 867 -50.42 -5.11 -52.58
N ALA A 868 -50.27 -5.37 -53.88
CA ALA A 868 -49.03 -5.13 -54.61
C ALA A 868 -49.03 -3.76 -55.34
N GLY A 869 -50.12 -2.98 -55.25
CA GLY A 869 -50.28 -1.75 -56.00
C GLY A 869 -50.17 -1.99 -57.52
N THR A 870 -49.09 -1.50 -58.12
CA THR A 870 -48.71 -1.68 -59.53
C THR A 870 -47.77 -2.87 -59.76
N GLY A 871 -47.20 -3.44 -58.69
CA GLY A 871 -46.37 -4.63 -58.71
C GLY A 871 -47.17 -5.93 -58.88
N ALA A 872 -46.49 -7.02 -59.18
CA ALA A 872 -47.10 -8.32 -59.46
C ALA A 872 -47.31 -9.17 -58.19
N ILE A 873 -48.35 -10.00 -58.17
CA ILE A 873 -48.51 -11.07 -57.18
C ILE A 873 -48.27 -12.41 -57.88
N SER A 874 -47.31 -13.19 -57.38
CA SER A 874 -46.93 -14.46 -58.00
C SER A 874 -46.95 -15.62 -57.00
N PHE A 875 -47.78 -16.62 -57.28
CA PHE A 875 -47.78 -17.91 -56.60
C PHE A 875 -47.15 -18.94 -57.54
N GLN A 876 -45.90 -19.33 -57.26
CA GLN A 876 -45.12 -20.20 -58.15
C GLN A 876 -45.33 -21.69 -57.89
N ALA A 877 -45.76 -22.05 -56.68
CA ALA A 877 -46.08 -23.43 -56.28
C ALA A 877 -47.57 -23.61 -55.94
N GLU A 878 -47.90 -24.74 -55.33
CA GLU A 878 -49.27 -25.10 -54.94
C GLU A 878 -49.71 -24.28 -53.72
N VAL A 879 -50.94 -23.76 -53.77
CA VAL A 879 -51.57 -22.99 -52.70
C VAL A 879 -52.75 -23.79 -52.14
N GLY A 880 -52.77 -24.01 -50.83
CA GLY A 880 -53.84 -24.69 -50.12
C GLY A 880 -53.95 -26.20 -50.41
N ALA A 881 -52.86 -26.82 -50.87
CA ALA A 881 -52.81 -28.25 -51.20
C ALA A 881 -52.89 -29.13 -49.94
N SER A 882 -52.19 -28.75 -48.88
CA SER A 882 -52.23 -29.47 -47.59
C SER A 882 -53.44 -29.02 -46.78
N ALA A 883 -53.68 -27.71 -46.76
CA ALA A 883 -54.77 -27.08 -46.04
C ALA A 883 -55.23 -25.83 -46.81
N PRO A 884 -56.45 -25.83 -47.37
CA PRO A 884 -57.01 -24.71 -48.10
C PRO A 884 -56.93 -23.42 -47.31
N LEU A 885 -56.60 -22.33 -47.99
CA LEU A 885 -56.68 -21.01 -47.38
C LEU A 885 -58.12 -20.62 -47.05
N GLY A 886 -58.28 -19.64 -46.16
CA GLY A 886 -59.53 -18.93 -45.94
C GLY A 886 -59.93 -18.06 -47.14
N ASP A 887 -60.53 -16.91 -46.86
CA ASP A 887 -60.82 -15.92 -47.91
C ASP A 887 -59.52 -15.24 -48.34
N VAL A 888 -59.21 -15.27 -49.63
CA VAL A 888 -58.06 -14.57 -50.22
C VAL A 888 -58.55 -13.33 -50.95
N THR A 889 -58.08 -12.16 -50.52
CA THR A 889 -58.46 -10.87 -51.09
C THR A 889 -57.23 -10.18 -51.69
N ILE A 890 -57.27 -9.88 -52.98
CA ILE A 890 -56.30 -9.04 -53.66
C ILE A 890 -56.93 -7.66 -53.83
N LEU A 891 -56.42 -6.67 -53.11
CA LEU A 891 -56.92 -5.29 -53.18
C LEU A 891 -56.55 -4.65 -54.52
N GLN A 892 -55.26 -4.72 -54.86
CA GLN A 892 -54.69 -4.20 -56.10
C GLN A 892 -53.43 -4.99 -56.48
N ALA A 893 -53.23 -5.18 -57.78
CA ALA A 893 -52.00 -5.70 -58.37
C ALA A 893 -51.81 -5.19 -59.82
N GLY A 894 -50.58 -5.23 -60.30
CA GLY A 894 -50.26 -5.25 -61.73
C GLY A 894 -50.72 -6.57 -62.34
N ASP A 895 -49.83 -7.55 -62.36
CA ASP A 895 -50.14 -8.91 -62.77
C ASP A 895 -50.45 -9.82 -61.57
N VAL A 896 -51.29 -10.82 -61.75
CA VAL A 896 -51.50 -11.89 -60.76
C VAL A 896 -51.27 -13.23 -61.46
N THR A 897 -50.39 -14.08 -60.94
CA THR A 897 -50.10 -15.39 -61.54
C THR A 897 -50.33 -16.52 -60.55
N LEU A 898 -51.27 -17.43 -60.86
CA LEU A 898 -51.48 -18.69 -60.17
C LEU A 898 -50.83 -19.82 -60.98
N SER A 899 -49.59 -20.17 -60.66
CA SER A 899 -48.79 -21.06 -61.51
C SER A 899 -49.22 -22.53 -61.44
N LYS A 900 -49.69 -22.99 -60.28
CA LYS A 900 -50.11 -24.38 -60.00
C LYS A 900 -51.47 -24.41 -59.30
N GLU A 901 -51.79 -25.53 -58.63
CA GLU A 901 -53.06 -25.68 -57.91
C GLU A 901 -53.25 -24.57 -56.88
N PHE A 902 -54.47 -24.04 -56.79
CA PHE A 902 -54.87 -23.00 -55.86
C PHE A 902 -56.20 -23.38 -55.21
N THR A 903 -56.20 -23.69 -53.92
CA THR A 903 -57.40 -24.08 -53.17
C THR A 903 -57.64 -23.15 -51.98
N ALA A 904 -58.80 -22.50 -51.94
CA ALA A 904 -59.17 -21.55 -50.90
C ALA A 904 -60.69 -21.54 -50.63
N GLN A 905 -61.15 -20.86 -49.59
CA GLN A 905 -62.58 -20.62 -49.39
C GLN A 905 -63.13 -19.70 -50.47
N SER A 906 -62.45 -18.60 -50.75
CA SER A 906 -62.76 -17.71 -51.87
C SER A 906 -61.52 -16.96 -52.34
N LEU A 907 -61.58 -16.46 -53.57
CA LEU A 907 -60.57 -15.56 -54.12
C LEU A 907 -61.29 -14.36 -54.73
N THR A 908 -61.00 -13.16 -54.21
CA THR A 908 -61.56 -11.90 -54.69
C THR A 908 -60.43 -10.96 -55.06
N GLN A 909 -60.31 -10.59 -56.33
CA GLN A 909 -59.44 -9.51 -56.79
C GLN A 909 -60.30 -8.29 -57.11
N LEU A 910 -60.16 -7.23 -56.31
CA LEU A 910 -61.00 -6.03 -56.40
C LEU A 910 -60.61 -5.17 -57.60
N THR A 911 -59.30 -4.99 -57.81
CA THR A 911 -58.76 -4.21 -58.92
C THR A 911 -57.44 -4.81 -59.42
N GLY A 912 -57.10 -4.53 -60.68
CA GLY A 912 -55.84 -4.91 -61.29
C GLY A 912 -55.58 -4.11 -62.56
N THR A 913 -54.33 -3.81 -62.86
CA THR A 913 -53.94 -3.03 -64.06
C THR A 913 -53.35 -3.89 -65.16
N GLY A 914 -52.82 -5.08 -64.82
CA GLY A 914 -52.20 -6.02 -65.73
C GLY A 914 -53.05 -7.27 -65.97
N THR A 915 -52.39 -8.42 -66.12
CA THR A 915 -53.02 -9.70 -66.45
C THR A 915 -53.13 -10.59 -65.23
N THR A 916 -54.33 -11.09 -64.95
CA THR A 916 -54.53 -12.20 -64.02
C THR A 916 -54.51 -13.52 -64.79
N THR A 917 -53.46 -14.31 -64.57
CA THR A 917 -53.20 -15.60 -65.21
C THR A 917 -53.45 -16.76 -64.26
N ILE A 918 -54.34 -17.68 -64.65
CA ILE A 918 -54.67 -18.90 -63.91
C ILE A 918 -54.12 -20.10 -64.69
N ASN A 919 -52.93 -20.59 -64.32
CA ASN A 919 -52.30 -21.73 -65.01
C ASN A 919 -52.71 -23.08 -64.43
N GLY A 920 -52.79 -23.20 -63.11
CA GLY A 920 -53.19 -24.43 -62.44
C GLY A 920 -54.67 -24.49 -62.04
N ALA A 921 -55.07 -25.65 -61.50
CA ALA A 921 -56.45 -25.86 -61.07
C ALA A 921 -56.79 -24.96 -59.86
N THR A 922 -57.82 -24.13 -59.99
CA THR A 922 -58.28 -23.20 -58.96
C THR A 922 -59.60 -23.67 -58.38
N THR A 923 -59.62 -24.08 -57.12
CA THR A 923 -60.79 -24.65 -56.43
C THR A 923 -61.26 -23.72 -55.31
N MET A 924 -62.54 -23.32 -55.35
CA MET A 924 -63.17 -22.52 -54.28
C MET A 924 -64.16 -23.36 -53.49
N LEU A 925 -64.03 -23.32 -52.16
CA LEU A 925 -64.78 -24.19 -51.25
C LEU A 925 -65.99 -23.51 -50.58
N SER A 926 -66.12 -22.19 -50.69
CA SER A 926 -67.25 -21.43 -50.12
C SER A 926 -68.21 -20.89 -51.19
N SER A 927 -69.37 -20.41 -50.75
CA SER A 927 -70.36 -19.77 -51.61
C SER A 927 -69.92 -18.42 -52.18
N ARG A 928 -68.86 -17.80 -51.65
CA ARG A 928 -68.32 -16.54 -52.17
C ARG A 928 -67.64 -16.73 -53.54
N GLY A 929 -67.14 -17.95 -53.81
CA GLY A 929 -66.62 -18.33 -55.12
C GLY A 929 -65.37 -17.58 -55.54
N LEU A 930 -65.27 -17.31 -56.84
CA LEU A 930 -64.17 -16.60 -57.48
C LEU A 930 -64.69 -15.30 -58.09
N ASP A 931 -64.07 -14.17 -57.77
CA ASP A 931 -64.38 -12.87 -58.37
C ASP A 931 -63.08 -12.13 -58.72
N ILE A 932 -62.85 -11.85 -59.99
CA ILE A 932 -61.63 -11.21 -60.48
C ILE A 932 -61.98 -9.98 -61.31
N SER A 933 -61.48 -8.83 -60.88
CA SER A 933 -61.52 -7.56 -61.62
C SER A 933 -60.10 -7.07 -61.91
N THR A 934 -59.75 -6.94 -63.19
CA THR A 934 -58.37 -6.67 -63.63
C THR A 934 -58.28 -6.08 -65.05
N GLY A 935 -57.06 -5.86 -65.56
CA GLY A 935 -56.79 -5.49 -66.95
C GLY A 935 -57.23 -6.61 -67.90
N ASN A 936 -56.46 -7.69 -67.93
CA ASN A 936 -56.72 -8.88 -68.73
C ASN A 936 -56.90 -10.12 -67.84
N VAL A 937 -57.68 -11.11 -68.29
CA VAL A 937 -57.73 -12.42 -67.63
C VAL A 937 -57.33 -13.50 -68.63
N VAL A 938 -56.38 -14.35 -68.24
CA VAL A 938 -55.95 -15.54 -69.01
C VAL A 938 -56.14 -16.77 -68.13
N GLN A 939 -57.13 -17.60 -68.46
CA GLN A 939 -57.45 -18.80 -67.68
C GLN A 939 -57.07 -20.05 -68.47
N ASN A 940 -56.00 -20.73 -68.06
CA ASN A 940 -55.49 -21.95 -68.70
C ASN A 940 -55.86 -23.23 -67.91
N GLY A 941 -55.84 -23.16 -66.57
CA GLY A 941 -56.17 -24.27 -65.69
C GLY A 941 -57.66 -24.37 -65.36
N LEU A 942 -58.12 -25.51 -64.81
CA LEU A 942 -59.51 -25.68 -64.36
C LEU A 942 -59.89 -24.62 -63.32
N VAL A 943 -61.08 -24.02 -63.42
CA VAL A 943 -61.71 -23.28 -62.32
C VAL A 943 -62.91 -24.07 -61.80
N ASP A 944 -62.92 -24.42 -60.53
CA ASP A 944 -63.93 -25.28 -59.91
C ASP A 944 -64.50 -24.67 -58.62
N THR A 945 -65.77 -24.26 -58.65
CA THR A 945 -66.53 -23.84 -57.45
C THR A 945 -67.59 -24.87 -57.05
N TRP A 946 -67.57 -26.04 -57.67
CA TRP A 946 -68.57 -27.11 -57.52
C TRP A 946 -68.54 -27.75 -56.13
N ARG A 947 -67.38 -27.73 -55.48
CA ARG A 947 -67.15 -28.29 -54.14
C ARG A 947 -67.69 -27.39 -53.02
N ALA A 948 -68.02 -26.13 -53.31
CA ALA A 948 -68.75 -25.30 -52.38
C ALA A 948 -70.16 -25.86 -52.18
N GLY A 949 -70.52 -26.27 -50.95
CA GLY A 949 -71.77 -26.99 -50.67
C GLY A 949 -73.05 -26.36 -51.25
N THR A 950 -73.06 -25.04 -51.46
CA THR A 950 -74.14 -24.25 -52.09
C THR A 950 -73.83 -23.70 -53.49
N GLY A 951 -72.63 -23.96 -54.05
CA GLY A 951 -72.16 -23.55 -55.37
C GLY A 951 -71.76 -22.07 -55.47
N GLY A 952 -70.48 -21.75 -55.29
CA GLY A 952 -69.97 -20.37 -55.44
C GLY A 952 -69.97 -19.89 -56.89
N GLY A 953 -70.20 -18.60 -57.11
CA GLY A 953 -70.13 -18.01 -58.46
C GLY A 953 -68.70 -17.94 -59.00
N ILE A 954 -68.58 -17.80 -60.32
CA ILE A 954 -67.32 -17.45 -61.00
C ILE A 954 -67.57 -16.13 -61.72
N ARG A 955 -66.84 -15.08 -61.37
CA ARG A 955 -66.90 -13.78 -62.03
C ARG A 955 -65.53 -13.37 -62.53
N PHE A 956 -65.43 -13.10 -63.82
CA PHE A 956 -64.31 -12.40 -64.43
C PHE A 956 -64.79 -11.09 -65.02
N GLN A 957 -64.10 -10.01 -64.66
CA GLN A 957 -64.32 -8.66 -65.16
C GLN A 957 -62.99 -8.08 -65.63
N ALA A 958 -62.72 -8.20 -66.93
CA ALA A 958 -61.55 -7.63 -67.58
C ALA A 958 -61.90 -6.25 -68.16
N THR A 959 -61.04 -5.26 -67.90
CA THR A 959 -61.12 -3.95 -68.57
C THR A 959 -60.52 -3.94 -69.97
N GLU A 960 -59.83 -5.02 -70.33
CA GLU A 960 -59.33 -5.32 -71.67
C GLU A 960 -59.90 -6.68 -72.12
N ASP A 961 -59.06 -7.69 -72.37
CA ASP A 961 -59.44 -8.96 -72.96
C ASP A 961 -59.62 -10.08 -71.92
N LEU A 962 -60.46 -11.06 -72.25
CA LEU A 962 -60.67 -12.29 -71.49
C LEU A 962 -60.38 -13.50 -72.40
N LEU A 963 -59.35 -14.27 -72.08
CA LEU A 963 -58.96 -15.49 -72.77
C LEU A 963 -59.18 -16.73 -71.89
N LEU A 964 -60.02 -17.65 -72.34
CA LEU A 964 -60.44 -18.86 -71.64
C LEU A 964 -59.95 -20.10 -72.39
N ASN A 965 -58.88 -20.69 -71.87
CA ASN A 965 -58.18 -21.87 -72.39
C ASN A 965 -58.41 -23.14 -71.56
N GLY A 966 -59.11 -23.08 -70.44
CA GLY A 966 -59.36 -24.23 -69.57
C GLY A 966 -60.82 -24.38 -69.18
N PRO A 967 -61.21 -25.53 -68.60
CA PRO A 967 -62.59 -25.75 -68.19
C PRO A 967 -62.98 -24.89 -66.98
N MET A 968 -64.25 -24.53 -66.89
CA MET A 968 -64.86 -23.88 -65.71
C MET A 968 -66.10 -24.65 -65.25
N ARG A 969 -66.26 -24.81 -63.94
CA ARG A 969 -67.36 -25.54 -63.33
C ARG A 969 -67.92 -24.80 -62.13
N SER A 970 -69.23 -24.59 -62.14
CA SER A 970 -69.98 -24.09 -60.99
C SER A 970 -71.23 -24.93 -60.76
N ARG A 971 -71.58 -25.25 -59.50
CA ARG A 971 -72.79 -26.02 -59.23
C ARG A 971 -74.05 -25.16 -59.38
N ALA A 972 -74.29 -24.28 -58.42
CA ALA A 972 -75.46 -23.41 -58.39
C ALA A 972 -75.15 -21.91 -58.56
N GLY A 973 -73.87 -21.51 -58.51
CA GLY A 973 -73.46 -20.13 -58.70
C GLY A 973 -73.38 -19.77 -60.20
N ASP A 974 -73.63 -18.51 -60.51
CA ASP A 974 -73.53 -18.02 -61.89
C ASP A 974 -72.06 -17.95 -62.35
N VAL A 975 -71.85 -18.17 -63.64
CA VAL A 975 -70.59 -17.88 -64.33
C VAL A 975 -70.79 -16.59 -65.12
N THR A 976 -70.13 -15.51 -64.70
CA THR A 976 -70.23 -14.18 -65.32
C THR A 976 -68.87 -13.76 -65.88
N LEU A 977 -68.81 -13.56 -67.19
CA LEU A 977 -67.60 -13.27 -67.94
C LEU A 977 -67.79 -11.94 -68.65
N ILE A 978 -67.07 -10.92 -68.24
CA ILE A 978 -67.20 -9.57 -68.78
C ILE A 978 -65.82 -9.10 -69.22
N ALA A 979 -65.72 -8.66 -70.47
CA ALA A 979 -64.54 -7.98 -71.01
C ALA A 979 -64.99 -6.68 -71.68
N ASN A 980 -64.26 -5.57 -71.45
CA ASN A 980 -64.50 -4.36 -72.23
C ASN A 980 -63.96 -4.50 -73.65
N ARG A 981 -63.04 -5.41 -73.95
CA ARG A 981 -62.59 -5.70 -75.31
C ARG A 981 -63.13 -7.06 -75.73
N ASP A 982 -62.31 -8.06 -75.96
CA ASP A 982 -62.75 -9.31 -76.54
C ASP A 982 -62.85 -10.43 -75.50
N VAL A 983 -63.81 -11.34 -75.69
CA VAL A 983 -63.88 -12.62 -74.96
C VAL A 983 -63.57 -13.74 -75.94
N GLU A 984 -62.54 -14.52 -75.66
CA GLU A 984 -62.15 -15.70 -76.45
C GLU A 984 -62.24 -16.97 -75.58
N VAL A 985 -63.01 -17.95 -76.04
CA VAL A 985 -63.13 -19.29 -75.47
C VAL A 985 -62.54 -20.27 -76.49
N THR A 986 -61.43 -20.90 -76.15
CA THR A 986 -60.74 -21.84 -77.05
C THR A 986 -61.27 -23.27 -76.88
N GLU A 987 -60.78 -24.23 -77.67
CA GLU A 987 -61.26 -25.64 -77.70
C GLU A 987 -61.40 -26.28 -76.31
N LEU A 988 -60.50 -25.95 -75.38
CA LEU A 988 -60.47 -26.50 -74.02
C LEU A 988 -61.31 -25.72 -72.99
N GLY A 989 -61.89 -24.58 -73.38
CA GLY A 989 -62.62 -23.62 -72.54
C GLY A 989 -64.05 -24.01 -72.13
N THR A 990 -64.34 -25.30 -71.90
CA THR A 990 -65.72 -25.76 -71.59
C THR A 990 -66.23 -25.19 -70.27
N ILE A 991 -67.43 -24.60 -70.26
CA ILE A 991 -68.09 -24.02 -69.08
C ILE A 991 -69.32 -24.86 -68.72
N GLN A 992 -69.40 -25.31 -67.48
CA GLN A 992 -70.52 -26.13 -66.99
C GLN A 992 -71.14 -25.54 -65.72
N THR A 993 -72.46 -25.39 -65.74
CA THR A 993 -73.30 -25.08 -64.58
C THR A 993 -74.45 -26.08 -64.39
N VAL A 994 -74.95 -26.27 -63.16
CA VAL A 994 -76.20 -27.04 -62.91
C VAL A 994 -77.39 -26.09 -62.89
N SER A 995 -77.43 -25.15 -61.93
CA SER A 995 -78.55 -24.21 -61.79
C SER A 995 -78.18 -22.74 -61.94
N GLY A 996 -76.88 -22.41 -61.95
CA GLY A 996 -76.41 -21.07 -62.23
C GLY A 996 -76.47 -20.74 -63.72
N GLY A 997 -76.68 -19.47 -64.06
CA GLY A 997 -76.59 -18.97 -65.43
C GLY A 997 -75.15 -18.81 -65.91
N ILE A 998 -74.96 -18.75 -67.22
CA ILE A 998 -73.71 -18.36 -67.88
C ILE A 998 -73.97 -17.04 -68.59
N THR A 999 -73.29 -15.98 -68.20
CA THR A 999 -73.36 -14.66 -68.83
C THR A 999 -72.01 -14.31 -69.43
N VAL A 1000 -71.95 -14.02 -70.72
CA VAL A 1000 -70.75 -13.59 -71.43
C VAL A 1000 -70.99 -12.24 -72.07
N VAL A 1001 -70.21 -11.23 -71.72
CA VAL A 1001 -70.37 -9.85 -72.18
C VAL A 1001 -69.05 -9.33 -72.73
N ALA A 1002 -69.08 -8.83 -73.97
CA ALA A 1002 -67.97 -8.10 -74.60
C ALA A 1002 -68.40 -6.67 -74.93
N ASN A 1003 -68.19 -5.71 -74.01
CA ASN A 1003 -68.74 -4.35 -74.09
C ASN A 1003 -67.67 -3.29 -74.47
N ALA A 1004 -67.23 -3.29 -75.72
CA ALA A 1004 -66.34 -2.25 -76.25
C ALA A 1004 -66.81 -0.81 -75.96
N ASP A 1005 -65.96 -0.05 -75.27
CA ASP A 1005 -65.98 1.40 -75.29
C ASP A 1005 -65.60 1.85 -76.70
N HIS A 1006 -66.54 2.50 -77.38
CA HIS A 1006 -66.41 2.92 -78.77
C HIS A 1006 -65.43 4.09 -78.91
N ASN A 1007 -64.12 3.82 -78.88
CA ASN A 1007 -63.11 4.76 -79.37
C ASN A 1007 -62.80 4.45 -80.83
N ALA A 1008 -63.05 5.44 -81.68
CA ALA A 1008 -63.29 5.34 -83.11
C ALA A 1008 -62.20 4.58 -83.91
N GLY A 1009 -62.56 3.42 -84.48
CA GLY A 1009 -61.86 2.83 -85.63
C GLY A 1009 -61.73 1.30 -85.67
N GLU A 1010 -61.82 0.60 -84.53
CA GLU A 1010 -61.66 -0.87 -84.47
C GLU A 1010 -62.97 -1.57 -84.05
N ILE A 1011 -63.31 -2.69 -84.71
CA ILE A 1011 -64.40 -3.57 -84.29
C ILE A 1011 -63.88 -4.41 -83.11
N ARG A 1012 -63.94 -3.84 -81.90
CA ARG A 1012 -63.67 -4.54 -80.63
C ARG A 1012 -64.98 -4.99 -79.99
N GLY A 1013 -64.93 -5.83 -78.96
CA GLY A 1013 -66.15 -6.30 -78.30
C GLY A 1013 -66.64 -7.62 -78.88
N ARG A 1014 -65.74 -8.47 -79.39
CA ARG A 1014 -66.09 -9.76 -79.99
C ARG A 1014 -66.21 -10.83 -78.91
N ILE A 1015 -67.20 -11.72 -79.06
CA ILE A 1015 -67.19 -13.02 -78.39
C ILE A 1015 -66.81 -14.07 -79.43
N THR A 1016 -65.73 -14.81 -79.18
CA THR A 1016 -65.30 -15.94 -80.02
C THR A 1016 -65.30 -17.20 -79.20
N GLN A 1017 -66.15 -18.15 -79.57
CA GLN A 1017 -66.16 -19.48 -78.99
C GLN A 1017 -65.73 -20.49 -80.06
N ASP A 1018 -64.72 -21.30 -79.74
CA ASP A 1018 -64.28 -22.40 -80.60
C ASP A 1018 -65.37 -23.46 -80.75
N ALA A 1019 -65.48 -24.06 -81.94
CA ALA A 1019 -66.52 -25.02 -82.28
C ALA A 1019 -66.54 -26.29 -81.40
N ALA A 1020 -65.39 -26.67 -80.83
CA ALA A 1020 -65.24 -27.82 -79.96
C ALA A 1020 -65.51 -27.50 -78.47
N SER A 1021 -65.51 -26.22 -78.09
CA SER A 1021 -65.84 -25.82 -76.73
C SER A 1021 -67.34 -25.85 -76.46
N LEU A 1022 -67.73 -26.19 -75.23
CA LEU A 1022 -69.12 -26.34 -74.80
C LEU A 1022 -69.45 -25.39 -73.65
N LEU A 1023 -70.55 -24.64 -73.78
CA LEU A 1023 -71.19 -23.96 -72.64
C LEU A 1023 -72.48 -24.69 -72.32
N VAL A 1024 -72.59 -25.22 -71.11
CA VAL A 1024 -73.72 -26.04 -70.68
C VAL A 1024 -74.28 -25.61 -69.33
N THR A 1025 -75.60 -25.53 -69.25
CA THR A 1025 -76.36 -25.30 -68.02
C THR A 1025 -77.54 -26.27 -67.95
N ASP A 1026 -77.76 -26.93 -66.80
CA ASP A 1026 -78.89 -27.85 -66.66
C ASP A 1026 -80.23 -27.11 -66.51
N SER A 1027 -80.26 -26.01 -65.75
CA SER A 1027 -81.49 -25.24 -65.43
C SER A 1027 -81.33 -23.71 -65.37
N GLY A 1028 -80.12 -23.19 -65.48
CA GLY A 1028 -79.85 -21.74 -65.64
C GLY A 1028 -79.95 -21.29 -67.10
N THR A 1029 -79.76 -19.99 -67.35
CA THR A 1029 -79.80 -19.41 -68.71
C THR A 1029 -78.39 -19.12 -69.24
N ILE A 1030 -78.20 -19.23 -70.56
CA ILE A 1030 -76.99 -18.74 -71.23
C ILE A 1030 -77.30 -17.40 -71.90
N LEU A 1031 -76.68 -16.33 -71.43
CA LEU A 1031 -76.78 -14.99 -71.98
C LEU A 1031 -75.45 -14.61 -72.63
N MET A 1032 -75.50 -14.13 -73.87
CA MET A 1032 -74.33 -13.55 -74.53
C MET A 1032 -74.69 -12.18 -75.11
N ASP A 1033 -73.88 -11.19 -74.79
CA ASP A 1033 -74.03 -9.82 -75.28
C ASP A 1033 -72.69 -9.28 -75.77
N ALA A 1034 -72.66 -8.77 -76.99
CA ALA A 1034 -71.44 -8.27 -77.60
C ALA A 1034 -71.78 -7.06 -78.45
N ARG A 1035 -70.93 -6.04 -78.37
CA ARG A 1035 -70.98 -4.91 -79.32
C ARG A 1035 -70.37 -5.26 -80.69
N GLY A 1036 -69.49 -6.25 -80.71
CA GLY A 1036 -68.86 -6.81 -81.91
C GLY A 1036 -69.57 -8.06 -82.43
N THR A 1037 -68.81 -8.94 -83.06
CA THR A 1037 -69.36 -10.21 -83.56
C THR A 1037 -69.47 -11.24 -82.43
N ILE A 1038 -70.50 -12.08 -82.47
CA ILE A 1038 -70.58 -13.29 -81.64
C ILE A 1038 -70.36 -14.49 -82.57
N THR A 1039 -69.29 -15.25 -82.34
CA THR A 1039 -69.04 -16.55 -82.98
C THR A 1039 -69.25 -17.62 -81.95
N LEU A 1040 -70.15 -18.57 -82.23
CA LEU A 1040 -70.58 -19.58 -81.27
C LEU A 1040 -70.07 -20.96 -81.64
N GLY A 1041 -69.69 -21.72 -80.61
CA GLY A 1041 -69.49 -23.15 -80.64
C GLY A 1041 -70.77 -23.87 -80.20
N GLN A 1042 -70.63 -24.83 -79.28
CA GLN A 1042 -71.78 -25.55 -78.73
C GLN A 1042 -72.35 -24.86 -77.49
N LEU A 1043 -73.67 -24.66 -77.49
CA LEU A 1043 -74.45 -24.16 -76.36
C LEU A 1043 -75.54 -25.17 -76.01
N ILE A 1044 -75.65 -25.56 -74.74
CA ILE A 1044 -76.68 -26.48 -74.26
C ILE A 1044 -77.35 -25.89 -73.01
N SER A 1045 -78.66 -25.66 -73.08
CA SER A 1045 -79.51 -25.37 -71.94
C SER A 1045 -80.55 -26.49 -71.84
N LEU A 1046 -80.58 -27.24 -70.74
CA LEU A 1046 -81.46 -28.41 -70.59
C LEU A 1046 -82.85 -28.05 -70.00
N SER A 1047 -83.08 -26.80 -69.62
CA SER A 1047 -84.41 -26.27 -69.28
C SER A 1047 -85.10 -25.69 -70.51
N ASP A 1048 -86.41 -25.97 -70.65
CA ASP A 1048 -87.31 -25.46 -71.70
C ASP A 1048 -87.32 -23.93 -71.86
#